data_AF-A0A1C0U332-F1
#
_entry.id   AF-A0A1C0U332-F1
#
_cell.length_a   1.000
_cell.length_b   1.000
_cell.length_c   1.000
_cell.angle_alpha   90.00
_cell.angle_beta   90.00
_cell.angle_gamma   90.00
#
_symmetry.space_group_name_H-M   'P 1'
#
loop_
_entity.id
_entity.type
_entity.pdbx_description
1 polymer ?
#
loop_
_entity_poly.entity_id
_entity_poly.type
_entity_poly.pdbx_seq_one_letter_code
_entity_poly.pdbx_strand_id
1 'polypeptide(L)'
;MNIERKEENNGDALRSMYRQSIEFQPGLPNDATLAERIMWEANPNDYAWRHQYLENVPHSLAIYLATRYANIFNQSGRRRANTFLRQFCENVLPRLKLVNEQYEFQHIVSGVMPFPFIESLEQLPTLGRKEIKQLAHEVARFMAESYDQYVEQALQNEQDAYRRLIHVYTRLAKLTQQAGTIAPYWQQFAKGRIKPTEDQLCAGLLRMMSDQWWYIRLKRIRDIRAEHIAIAVGQVQKAVSSYVSRQTLHEWIEQKRLNWEFLQSFDLENEDGERVSLSDKVLGSIANPAVRRCELMIRMRGFEDLANEMGCVGDFYTITAPSKYHSVHSGGGFVKNWNGATPKDTQKYLCKVWAKIRAAYSRAGISVFGFRVVEPHHDGTPHWHMLLFMRPEHVDEMRDIMCYYARLEDSEELQGQKALKARFHVKPIDKAKGSATGYIAKYISKNIDGYALDGEKDGETGQNLKDMSRSVSAWASRWRIRQFQQIGGAPVSVWRELRRLSGDEQILPDADMDNVRFAADIGNWFAYTEFQGGPLVARKDLTVRLSYEITEQGNAYGEDVQRILGVYSPRLGDSSAFITRTVKWNIVPKFSTASKGEGFDFSGTSWSSVNNCTEARNTVSQGSDLYLDEFYYGWHQMSEKEKIQRVHESAKLQSLEMSDVLARSLLEGGSMTIDGQRYCLSMFGHLHKVKKTHTETTKMIMSRLSEKLGVDISGIFRDPKGHYLTMLRKINQGPIEVT
;
A
#
# COMPACT_ATOMS: atom_id res chain seq x y z
N MET A 1 -41.61 -17.47 31.40
CA MET A 1 -41.80 -16.10 30.88
C MET A 1 -40.42 -15.50 30.68
N ASN A 2 -40.00 -15.45 29.41
CA ASN A 2 -38.68 -14.97 29.00
C ASN A 2 -38.61 -13.45 29.12
N ILE A 3 -37.54 -12.96 29.74
CA ILE A 3 -37.16 -11.55 29.77
C ILE A 3 -36.21 -11.32 28.60
N GLU A 4 -36.71 -10.71 27.52
CA GLU A 4 -35.88 -10.23 26.42
C GLU A 4 -35.12 -8.98 26.84
N ARG A 5 -33.78 -9.07 26.93
CA ARG A 5 -32.89 -7.90 26.90
C ARG A 5 -32.83 -7.38 25.47
N LYS A 6 -33.46 -6.23 25.21
CA LYS A 6 -33.20 -5.45 23.99
C LYS A 6 -31.87 -4.70 24.14
N GLU A 7 -30.95 -4.96 23.23
CA GLU A 7 -29.76 -4.14 23.02
C GLU A 7 -30.18 -2.82 22.35
N GLU A 8 -29.96 -1.69 23.03
CA GLU A 8 -30.25 -0.35 22.51
C GLU A 8 -29.13 0.11 21.57
N ASN A 9 -29.51 0.48 20.34
CA ASN A 9 -28.63 1.05 19.32
C ASN A 9 -28.24 2.50 19.68
N ASN A 10 -26.94 2.75 19.85
CA ASN A 10 -26.35 4.08 20.18
C ASN A 10 -26.68 5.22 19.19
N GLY A 11 -27.19 4.92 17.99
CA GLY A 11 -27.56 5.94 16.98
C GLY A 11 -28.94 6.56 17.18
N ASP A 12 -29.91 5.79 17.70
CA ASP A 12 -31.28 6.26 17.88
C ASP A 12 -31.47 7.02 19.20
N ALA A 13 -30.68 6.69 20.22
CA ALA A 13 -30.58 7.48 21.45
C ALA A 13 -30.09 8.91 21.16
N LEU A 14 -29.09 9.08 20.29
CA LEU A 14 -28.57 10.39 19.89
C LEU A 14 -29.61 11.22 19.10
N ARG A 15 -30.42 10.59 18.25
CA ARG A 15 -31.52 11.26 17.53
C ARG A 15 -32.72 11.56 18.43
N SER A 16 -32.98 10.74 19.45
CA SER A 16 -34.00 11.01 20.46
C SER A 16 -33.60 12.17 21.38
N MET A 17 -32.32 12.26 21.76
CA MET A 17 -31.76 13.42 22.47
C MET A 17 -31.86 14.68 21.61
N TYR A 18 -31.62 14.58 20.30
CA TYR A 18 -31.76 15.67 19.33
C TYR A 18 -33.17 16.26 19.22
N ARG A 19 -34.22 15.47 19.50
CA ARG A 19 -35.62 15.97 19.49
C ARG A 19 -36.08 16.54 20.83
N GLN A 20 -35.44 16.18 21.95
CA GLN A 20 -35.76 16.71 23.28
C GLN A 20 -34.93 17.94 23.68
N SER A 21 -33.86 18.29 22.96
CA SER A 21 -32.93 19.39 23.35
C SER A 21 -33.10 20.71 22.58
N ILE A 22 -34.08 20.82 21.68
CA ILE A 22 -34.30 22.04 20.86
C ILE A 22 -35.16 23.08 21.61
N GLU A 23 -35.78 22.74 22.74
CA GLU A 23 -36.50 23.68 23.59
C GLU A 23 -35.61 24.24 24.72
N PHE A 24 -35.15 25.49 24.51
CA PHE A 24 -34.68 26.48 25.50
C PHE A 24 -33.96 25.95 26.76
N GLN A 25 -32.62 25.90 26.71
CA GLN A 25 -31.78 25.92 27.92
C GLN A 25 -31.59 27.37 28.41
N PRO A 26 -32.17 27.80 29.55
CA PRO A 26 -32.10 29.19 29.99
C PRO A 26 -30.66 29.58 30.35
N GLY A 27 -30.15 30.67 29.75
CA GLY A 27 -28.83 31.24 30.06
C GLY A 27 -27.67 30.80 29.16
N LEU A 28 -27.88 29.87 28.23
CA LEU A 28 -26.90 29.54 27.19
C LEU A 28 -27.11 30.43 25.95
N PRO A 29 -26.06 31.02 25.35
CA PRO A 29 -26.20 31.78 24.11
C PRO A 29 -26.80 30.96 22.96
N ASN A 30 -27.62 31.59 22.12
CA ASN A 30 -28.32 30.91 21.02
C ASN A 30 -27.36 30.37 19.95
N ASP A 31 -26.21 31.01 19.79
CA ASP A 31 -25.10 30.67 18.89
C ASP A 31 -24.09 29.67 19.50
N ALA A 32 -24.31 29.20 20.73
CA ALA A 32 -23.41 28.24 21.38
C ALA A 32 -23.23 26.97 20.53
N THR A 33 -21.98 26.56 20.38
CA THR A 33 -21.57 25.37 19.63
C THR A 33 -22.05 24.08 20.32
N LEU A 34 -22.09 22.96 19.58
CA LEU A 34 -22.44 21.65 20.15
C LEU A 34 -21.53 21.28 21.34
N ALA A 35 -20.23 21.58 21.25
CA ALA A 35 -19.28 21.34 22.33
C ALA A 35 -19.65 22.12 23.59
N GLU A 36 -20.02 23.39 23.44
CA GLU A 36 -20.45 24.24 24.56
C GLU A 36 -21.77 23.77 25.15
N ARG A 37 -22.71 23.29 24.33
CA ARG A 37 -23.98 22.68 24.79
C ARG A 37 -23.74 21.43 25.63
N ILE A 38 -22.90 20.51 25.15
CA ILE A 38 -22.51 19.30 25.91
C ILE A 38 -21.88 19.68 27.26
N MET A 39 -20.99 20.68 27.25
CA MET A 39 -20.37 21.16 28.47
C MET A 39 -21.37 21.87 29.39
N TRP A 40 -22.31 22.65 28.84
CA TRP A 40 -23.35 23.34 29.59
C TRP A 40 -24.25 22.37 30.34
N GLU A 41 -24.69 21.30 29.68
CA GLU A 41 -25.47 20.21 30.30
C GLU A 41 -24.75 19.60 31.51
N ALA A 42 -23.43 19.40 31.41
CA ALA A 42 -22.66 18.87 32.52
C ALA A 42 -22.46 19.89 33.66
N ASN A 43 -22.25 21.17 33.34
CA ASN A 43 -22.00 22.23 34.34
C ASN A 43 -22.27 23.63 33.77
N PRO A 44 -23.43 24.26 34.04
CA PRO A 44 -23.71 25.62 33.56
C PRO A 44 -22.78 26.70 34.13
N ASN A 45 -22.29 26.50 35.37
CA ASN A 45 -21.62 27.56 36.15
C ASN A 45 -20.25 27.99 35.63
N ASP A 46 -19.59 27.18 34.80
CA ASP A 46 -18.23 27.44 34.29
C ASP A 46 -18.23 27.82 32.80
N TYR A 47 -19.35 28.33 32.26
CA TYR A 47 -19.46 28.63 30.82
C TYR A 47 -18.36 29.58 30.31
N ALA A 48 -18.26 30.80 30.86
CA ALA A 48 -17.27 31.79 30.43
C ALA A 48 -15.82 31.27 30.56
N TRP A 49 -15.52 30.52 31.64
CA TRP A 49 -14.19 29.94 31.86
C TRP A 49 -13.86 28.81 30.88
N ARG A 50 -14.83 28.07 30.36
CA ARG A 50 -14.58 27.00 29.36
C ARG A 50 -14.59 27.52 27.94
N HIS A 51 -15.40 28.55 27.66
CA HIS A 51 -15.49 29.19 26.36
C HIS A 51 -14.10 29.63 25.86
N GLN A 52 -13.31 30.31 26.70
CA GLN A 52 -11.93 30.73 26.39
C GLN A 52 -10.99 29.58 25.95
N TYR A 53 -11.28 28.33 26.34
CA TYR A 53 -10.49 27.16 25.94
C TYR A 53 -11.00 26.47 24.67
N LEU A 54 -12.26 26.71 24.29
CA LEU A 54 -12.91 26.06 23.15
C LEU A 54 -13.02 26.96 21.92
N GLU A 55 -13.03 28.28 22.09
CA GLU A 55 -13.25 29.27 21.02
C GLU A 55 -12.31 29.08 19.82
N ASN A 56 -11.03 28.78 20.08
CA ASN A 56 -10.01 28.61 19.05
C ASN A 56 -9.70 27.13 18.73
N VAL A 57 -10.56 26.21 19.17
CA VAL A 57 -10.38 24.78 18.97
C VAL A 57 -11.26 24.32 17.81
N PRO A 58 -10.71 23.58 16.81
CA PRO A 58 -11.52 23.03 15.73
C PRO A 58 -12.73 22.25 16.25
N HIS A 59 -13.89 22.45 15.62
CA HIS A 59 -15.17 21.96 16.13
C HIS A 59 -15.18 20.47 16.51
N SER A 60 -14.56 19.62 15.69
CA SER A 60 -14.43 18.18 15.96
C SER A 60 -13.63 17.86 17.23
N LEU A 61 -12.58 18.63 17.50
CA LEU A 61 -11.77 18.51 18.71
C LEU A 61 -12.50 19.10 19.93
N ALA A 62 -13.23 20.21 19.74
CA ALA A 62 -14.05 20.81 20.79
C ALA A 62 -15.12 19.83 21.29
N ILE A 63 -15.81 19.12 20.38
CA ILE A 63 -16.80 18.07 20.75
C ILE A 63 -16.14 16.94 21.55
N TYR A 64 -14.96 16.48 21.11
CA TYR A 64 -14.22 15.44 21.84
C TYR A 64 -13.88 15.89 23.26
N LEU A 65 -13.39 17.12 23.41
CA LEU A 65 -13.05 17.68 24.72
C LEU A 65 -14.28 17.87 25.60
N ALA A 66 -15.37 18.36 25.04
CA ALA A 66 -16.65 18.51 25.72
C ALA A 66 -17.18 17.18 26.25
N THR A 67 -17.19 16.15 25.41
CA THR A 67 -17.65 14.81 25.79
C THR A 67 -16.77 14.22 26.91
N ARG A 68 -15.44 14.34 26.79
CA ARG A 68 -14.52 13.82 27.80
C ARG A 68 -14.60 14.61 29.10
N TYR A 69 -14.74 15.93 29.02
CA TYR A 69 -14.97 16.81 30.17
C TYR A 69 -16.25 16.41 30.90
N ALA A 70 -17.37 16.25 30.19
CA ALA A 70 -18.65 15.86 30.75
C ALA A 70 -18.56 14.50 31.47
N ASN A 71 -17.90 13.51 30.86
CA ASN A 71 -17.67 12.21 31.48
C ASN A 71 -16.83 12.31 32.77
N ILE A 72 -15.73 13.07 32.76
CA ILE A 72 -14.90 13.27 33.97
C ILE A 72 -15.68 14.05 35.03
N PHE A 73 -16.48 15.02 34.63
CA PHE A 73 -17.33 15.79 35.54
C PHE A 73 -18.31 14.87 36.26
N ASN A 74 -19.02 14.03 35.50
CA ASN A 74 -20.00 13.09 36.04
C ASN A 74 -19.37 12.01 36.93
N GLN A 75 -18.15 11.55 36.62
CA GLN A 75 -17.49 10.47 37.37
C GLN A 75 -16.63 10.95 38.54
N SER A 76 -16.03 12.14 38.44
CA SER A 76 -14.96 12.61 39.32
C SER A 76 -15.11 14.07 39.77
N GLY A 77 -16.21 14.72 39.39
CA GLY A 77 -16.57 16.06 39.82
C GLY A 77 -15.82 17.21 39.12
N ARG A 78 -16.33 18.42 39.36
CA ARG A 78 -15.86 19.69 38.77
C ARG A 78 -14.35 19.88 38.79
N ARG A 79 -13.70 19.63 39.93
CA ARG A 79 -12.26 19.90 40.11
C ARG A 79 -11.41 19.07 39.14
N ARG A 80 -11.71 17.78 38.97
CA ARG A 80 -10.96 16.91 38.03
C ARG A 80 -11.24 17.28 36.58
N ALA A 81 -12.49 17.59 36.25
CA ALA A 81 -12.88 17.99 34.90
C ALA A 81 -12.19 19.31 34.47
N ASN A 82 -12.19 20.33 35.33
CA ASN A 82 -11.51 21.60 35.06
C ASN A 82 -9.98 21.43 35.01
N THR A 83 -9.42 20.58 35.86
CA THR A 83 -7.98 20.27 35.83
C THR A 83 -7.60 19.59 34.50
N PHE A 84 -8.40 18.63 34.04
CA PHE A 84 -8.22 17.99 32.74
C PHE A 84 -8.26 19.01 31.60
N LEU A 85 -9.29 19.86 31.54
CA LEU A 85 -9.45 20.81 30.44
C LEU A 85 -8.24 21.77 30.36
N ARG A 86 -7.86 22.37 31.50
CA ARG A 86 -6.70 23.27 31.57
C ARG A 86 -5.41 22.58 31.16
N GLN A 87 -5.11 21.41 31.74
CA GLN A 87 -3.88 20.66 31.42
C GLN A 87 -3.86 20.20 29.96
N PHE A 88 -5.02 19.80 29.41
CA PHE A 88 -5.12 19.44 28.01
C PHE A 88 -4.79 20.65 27.13
N CYS A 89 -5.44 21.79 27.38
CA CYS A 89 -5.23 23.00 26.60
C CYS A 89 -3.77 23.51 26.68
N GLU A 90 -3.18 23.56 27.87
CA GLU A 90 -1.77 23.93 28.07
C GLU A 90 -0.81 23.06 27.26
N ASN A 91 -1.08 21.76 27.16
CA ASN A 91 -0.19 20.83 26.46
C ASN A 91 -0.50 20.69 24.96
N VAL A 92 -1.75 20.88 24.54
CA VAL A 92 -2.22 20.55 23.18
C VAL A 92 -2.38 21.78 22.29
N LEU A 93 -2.82 22.94 22.82
CA LEU A 93 -2.99 24.13 21.99
C LEU A 93 -1.69 24.59 21.32
N PRO A 94 -0.52 24.61 21.99
CA PRO A 94 0.74 24.96 21.33
C PRO A 94 1.10 23.98 20.20
N ARG A 95 0.80 22.69 20.38
CA ARG A 95 1.05 21.62 19.40
C ARG A 95 0.12 21.75 18.20
N LEU A 96 -1.14 22.06 18.44
CA LEU A 96 -2.13 22.30 17.39
C LEU A 96 -1.74 23.54 16.57
N LYS A 97 -1.33 24.63 17.24
CA LYS A 97 -0.82 25.83 16.59
C LYS A 97 0.39 25.51 15.71
N LEU A 98 1.38 24.79 16.26
CA LEU A 98 2.57 24.34 15.53
C LEU A 98 2.22 23.53 14.26
N VAL A 99 1.18 22.71 14.31
CA VAL A 99 0.71 21.94 13.14
C VAL A 99 -0.06 22.82 12.15
N ASN A 100 -0.92 23.72 12.63
CA ASN A 100 -1.68 24.63 11.76
C ASN A 100 -0.77 25.60 11.00
N GLU A 101 0.27 26.13 11.65
CA GLU A 101 1.29 27.01 11.05
C GLU A 101 1.98 26.35 9.83
N GLN A 102 2.11 25.02 9.79
CA GLN A 102 2.67 24.30 8.63
C GLN A 102 1.73 24.28 7.41
N TYR A 103 0.46 24.60 7.61
CA TYR A 103 -0.58 24.56 6.61
C TYR A 103 -1.18 25.93 6.29
N GLU A 104 -0.70 26.98 6.97
CA GLU A 104 -1.09 28.36 6.71
C GLU A 104 -0.81 28.77 5.27
N PHE A 105 -1.76 29.52 4.71
CA PHE A 105 -1.65 30.02 3.35
C PHE A 105 -0.70 31.21 3.31
N GLN A 106 0.37 31.08 2.53
CA GLN A 106 1.21 32.23 2.21
C GLN A 106 0.45 33.11 1.21
N HIS A 107 -0.13 34.21 1.71
CA HIS A 107 -0.86 35.18 0.89
C HIS A 107 0.06 35.83 -0.14
N ILE A 108 0.06 35.27 -1.36
CA ILE A 108 0.63 35.94 -2.53
C ILE A 108 -0.56 36.22 -3.42
N VAL A 109 -1.08 37.44 -3.46
CA VAL A 109 -2.14 37.79 -4.41
C VAL A 109 -1.56 37.67 -5.82
N SER A 110 -2.06 36.72 -6.60
CA SER A 110 -1.68 36.50 -7.99
C SER A 110 -2.95 36.22 -8.77
N GLY A 111 -3.46 37.21 -9.50
CA GLY A 111 -4.68 37.10 -10.27
C GLY A 111 -5.29 38.49 -10.51
N VAL A 112 -6.26 38.57 -11.42
CA VAL A 112 -7.08 39.78 -11.66
C VAL A 112 -8.18 39.91 -10.59
N MET A 113 -8.65 38.76 -10.06
CA MET A 113 -9.64 38.64 -9.01
C MET A 113 -9.02 38.11 -7.70
N PRO A 114 -9.54 38.50 -6.52
CA PRO A 114 -9.12 37.89 -5.25
C PRO A 114 -9.42 36.39 -5.25
N PHE A 115 -8.50 35.58 -4.74
CA PHE A 115 -8.65 34.14 -4.65
C PHE A 115 -9.74 33.78 -3.62
N PRO A 116 -10.90 33.25 -4.03
CA PRO A 116 -12.10 33.23 -3.18
C PRO A 116 -12.16 32.04 -2.21
N PHE A 117 -11.21 31.10 -2.29
CA PHE A 117 -11.30 29.81 -1.61
C PHE A 117 -10.58 29.73 -0.27
N ILE A 118 -10.07 30.84 0.26
CA ILE A 118 -9.21 30.86 1.46
C ILE A 118 -9.93 30.19 2.64
N GLU A 119 -11.14 30.64 2.98
CA GLU A 119 -11.91 30.11 4.11
C GLU A 119 -12.21 28.61 3.96
N SER A 120 -12.70 28.20 2.78
CA SER A 120 -12.98 26.78 2.48
C SER A 120 -11.73 25.91 2.59
N LEU A 121 -10.56 26.44 2.22
CA LEU A 121 -9.29 25.73 2.29
C LEU A 121 -8.67 25.70 3.69
N GLU A 122 -8.93 26.70 4.54
CA GLU A 122 -8.58 26.70 5.95
C GLU A 122 -9.41 25.66 6.72
N GLN A 123 -10.71 25.57 6.42
CA GLN A 123 -11.62 24.58 6.99
C GLN A 123 -11.48 23.19 6.36
N LEU A 124 -10.61 23.01 5.34
CA LEU A 124 -10.46 21.78 4.59
C LEU A 124 -10.39 20.48 5.44
N PRO A 125 -9.72 20.42 6.62
CA PRO A 125 -9.70 19.21 7.46
C PRO A 125 -11.08 18.73 7.93
N THR A 126 -12.06 19.63 8.07
CA THR A 126 -13.41 19.34 8.55
C THR A 126 -14.38 18.97 7.43
N LEU A 127 -14.04 19.27 6.18
CA LEU A 127 -14.91 19.04 5.03
C LEU A 127 -15.11 17.55 4.74
N GLY A 128 -16.37 17.20 4.45
CA GLY A 128 -16.77 15.88 3.98
C GLY A 128 -16.51 15.68 2.49
N ARG A 129 -16.83 14.47 1.99
CA ARG A 129 -16.58 14.09 0.60
C ARG A 129 -17.34 14.97 -0.41
N LYS A 130 -18.58 15.36 -0.10
CA LYS A 130 -19.43 16.14 -1.01
C LYS A 130 -18.93 17.57 -1.12
N GLU A 131 -18.57 18.15 0.01
CA GLU A 131 -18.03 19.50 0.16
C GLU A 131 -16.68 19.61 -0.57
N ILE A 132 -15.80 18.62 -0.45
CA ILE A 132 -14.52 18.60 -1.20
C ILE A 132 -14.74 18.50 -2.71
N LYS A 133 -15.76 17.75 -3.17
CA LYS A 133 -16.11 17.69 -4.59
C LYS A 133 -16.60 19.03 -5.10
N GLN A 134 -17.49 19.67 -4.36
CA GLN A 134 -18.03 20.98 -4.69
C GLN A 134 -16.89 22.01 -4.78
N LEU A 135 -16.02 22.07 -3.77
CA LEU A 135 -14.86 22.94 -3.76
C LEU A 135 -13.92 22.66 -4.95
N ALA A 136 -13.68 21.39 -5.29
CA ALA A 136 -12.86 21.03 -6.44
C ALA A 136 -13.45 21.51 -7.77
N HIS A 137 -14.76 21.42 -7.93
CA HIS A 137 -15.47 21.93 -9.11
C HIS A 137 -15.37 23.46 -9.19
N GLU A 138 -15.60 24.17 -8.08
CA GLU A 138 -15.50 25.63 -8.04
C GLU A 138 -14.08 26.14 -8.34
N VAL A 139 -13.05 25.48 -7.77
CA VAL A 139 -11.65 25.83 -8.07
C VAL A 139 -11.33 25.57 -9.54
N ALA A 140 -11.76 24.45 -10.11
CA ALA A 140 -11.55 24.14 -11.52
C ALA A 140 -12.21 25.17 -12.45
N ARG A 141 -13.45 25.56 -12.13
CA ARG A 141 -14.18 26.60 -12.84
C ARG A 141 -13.46 27.95 -12.77
N PHE A 142 -13.02 28.35 -11.59
CA PHE A 142 -12.25 29.59 -11.42
C PHE A 142 -10.95 29.58 -12.23
N MET A 143 -10.27 28.43 -12.33
CA MET A 143 -9.07 28.27 -13.16
C MET A 143 -9.38 28.41 -14.66
N ALA A 144 -10.50 27.85 -15.12
CA ALA A 144 -10.96 27.97 -16.51
C ALA A 144 -11.35 29.42 -16.85
N GLU A 145 -12.13 30.09 -16.00
CA GLU A 145 -12.50 31.50 -16.19
C GLU A 145 -11.26 32.41 -16.17
N SER A 146 -10.29 32.12 -15.29
CA SER A 146 -8.99 32.81 -15.30
C SER A 146 -8.22 32.58 -16.58
N TYR A 147 -8.22 31.35 -17.11
CA TYR A 147 -7.59 31.01 -18.39
C TYR A 147 -8.18 31.84 -19.53
N ASP A 148 -9.51 31.88 -19.65
CA ASP A 148 -10.20 32.61 -20.72
C ASP A 148 -9.81 34.10 -20.72
N GLN A 149 -9.84 34.74 -19.55
CA GLN A 149 -9.42 36.15 -19.39
C GLN A 149 -7.99 36.43 -19.85
N TYR A 150 -7.07 35.47 -19.68
CA TYR A 150 -5.68 35.67 -20.11
C TYR A 150 -5.46 35.44 -21.61
N VAL A 151 -6.42 34.81 -22.30
CA VAL A 151 -6.33 34.39 -23.71
C VAL A 151 -7.15 35.27 -24.66
N GLU A 152 -8.02 36.16 -24.17
CA GLU A 152 -8.91 37.05 -24.95
C GLU A 152 -8.26 37.96 -26.01
N GLN A 153 -6.94 38.05 -26.12
CA GLN A 153 -6.23 38.90 -27.09
C GLN A 153 -5.82 38.13 -28.36
N ALA A 154 -6.03 38.73 -29.54
CA ALA A 154 -5.64 38.15 -30.83
C ALA A 154 -4.12 37.87 -30.94
N LEU A 155 -3.77 36.74 -31.53
CA LEU A 155 -2.38 36.32 -31.78
C LEU A 155 -1.89 36.85 -33.13
N GLN A 156 -0.66 37.36 -33.18
CA GLN A 156 -0.07 37.91 -34.42
C GLN A 156 0.92 36.93 -35.09
N ASN A 157 1.57 36.05 -34.33
CA ASN A 157 2.52 35.03 -34.82
C ASN A 157 2.72 33.90 -33.78
N GLU A 158 3.45 32.84 -34.15
CA GLU A 158 3.74 31.68 -33.29
C GLU A 158 4.56 32.05 -32.04
N GLN A 159 5.49 33.00 -32.14
CA GLN A 159 6.31 33.43 -31.01
C GLN A 159 5.47 34.11 -29.92
N ASP A 160 4.45 34.87 -30.32
CA ASP A 160 3.49 35.46 -29.41
C ASP A 160 2.57 34.42 -28.77
N ALA A 161 2.22 33.35 -29.51
CA ALA A 161 1.48 32.21 -28.97
C ALA A 161 2.28 31.47 -27.89
N TYR A 162 3.57 31.20 -28.13
CA TYR A 162 4.44 30.57 -27.13
C TYR A 162 4.61 31.43 -25.87
N ARG A 163 4.86 32.74 -26.04
CA ARG A 163 4.93 33.69 -24.92
C ARG A 163 3.63 33.72 -24.12
N ARG A 164 2.49 33.67 -24.79
CA ARG A 164 1.16 33.61 -24.16
C ARG A 164 1.01 32.33 -23.36
N LEU A 165 1.33 31.16 -23.92
CA LEU A 165 1.27 29.87 -23.22
C LEU A 165 2.06 29.91 -21.90
N ILE A 166 3.31 30.39 -21.97
CA ILE A 166 4.18 30.53 -20.79
C ILE A 166 3.57 31.47 -19.76
N HIS A 167 3.01 32.61 -20.21
CA HIS A 167 2.36 33.58 -19.35
C HIS A 167 1.16 32.98 -18.62
N VAL A 168 0.21 32.39 -19.37
CA VAL A 168 -1.02 31.79 -18.86
C VAL A 168 -0.70 30.67 -17.88
N TYR A 169 0.18 29.75 -18.27
CA TYR A 169 0.65 28.67 -17.41
C TYR A 169 1.25 29.21 -16.11
N THR A 170 2.10 30.24 -16.18
CA THR A 170 2.71 30.83 -14.98
C THR A 170 1.66 31.44 -14.05
N ARG A 171 0.62 32.09 -14.59
CA ARG A 171 -0.48 32.67 -13.80
C ARG A 171 -1.30 31.59 -13.10
N LEU A 172 -1.76 30.58 -13.84
CA LEU A 172 -2.54 29.46 -13.28
C LEU A 172 -1.71 28.63 -12.30
N ALA A 173 -0.41 28.46 -12.55
CA ALA A 173 0.48 27.75 -11.64
C ALA A 173 0.62 28.49 -10.29
N LYS A 174 0.68 29.82 -10.30
CA LYS A 174 0.69 30.64 -9.08
C LYS A 174 -0.63 30.55 -8.30
N LEU A 175 -1.77 30.62 -9.00
CA LEU A 175 -3.09 30.38 -8.39
C LEU A 175 -3.16 28.97 -7.78
N THR A 176 -2.63 27.98 -8.47
CA THR A 176 -2.60 26.60 -7.99
C THR A 176 -1.75 26.44 -6.73
N GLN A 177 -0.66 27.20 -6.61
CA GLN A 177 0.17 27.26 -5.40
C GLN A 177 -0.55 27.91 -4.22
N GLN A 178 -1.35 28.96 -4.46
CA GLN A 178 -2.18 29.56 -3.42
C GLN A 178 -3.19 28.56 -2.85
N ALA A 179 -3.68 27.61 -3.66
CA ALA A 179 -4.55 26.53 -3.18
C ALA A 179 -3.82 25.48 -2.32
N GLY A 180 -2.51 25.65 -2.04
CA GLY A 180 -1.73 24.75 -1.19
C GLY A 180 -1.23 23.49 -1.90
N THR A 181 -1.18 23.48 -3.23
CA THR A 181 -0.67 22.35 -4.04
C THR A 181 0.30 22.80 -5.12
N ILE A 182 1.07 21.87 -5.68
CA ILE A 182 2.03 22.14 -6.75
C ILE A 182 1.38 21.87 -8.10
N ALA A 183 1.42 22.88 -8.98
CA ALA A 183 0.98 22.79 -10.36
C ALA A 183 1.76 21.73 -11.15
N PRO A 184 1.13 21.01 -12.10
CA PRO A 184 1.81 20.05 -12.96
C PRO A 184 2.99 20.71 -13.67
N TYR A 185 4.13 20.05 -13.76
CA TYR A 185 5.37 20.56 -14.39
C TYR A 185 6.03 21.79 -13.76
N TRP A 186 5.49 22.37 -12.68
CA TRP A 186 6.03 23.62 -12.12
C TRP A 186 7.48 23.51 -11.64
N GLN A 187 7.84 22.38 -11.03
CA GLN A 187 9.22 22.18 -10.56
C GLN A 187 10.21 22.12 -11.74
N GLN A 188 9.83 21.45 -12.83
CA GLN A 188 10.61 21.39 -14.06
C GLN A 188 10.70 22.79 -14.72
N PHE A 189 9.58 23.51 -14.76
CA PHE A 189 9.52 24.88 -15.27
C PHE A 189 10.42 25.84 -14.49
N ALA A 190 10.28 25.89 -13.17
CA ALA A 190 10.95 26.87 -12.31
C ALA A 190 12.41 26.50 -12.00
N LYS A 191 12.73 25.21 -11.82
CA LYS A 191 14.04 24.74 -11.32
C LYS A 191 14.68 23.64 -12.17
N GLY A 192 14.02 23.16 -13.22
CA GLY A 192 14.54 22.11 -14.09
C GLY A 192 15.65 22.59 -15.00
N ARG A 193 16.63 21.70 -15.26
CA ARG A 193 17.67 21.89 -16.29
C ARG A 193 17.08 21.87 -17.69
N ILE A 194 16.09 20.99 -17.90
CA ILE A 194 15.31 20.86 -19.14
C ILE A 194 13.95 21.49 -18.85
N LYS A 195 13.54 22.47 -19.67
CA LYS A 195 12.23 23.12 -19.55
C LYS A 195 11.12 22.18 -20.04
N PRO A 196 9.88 22.34 -19.54
CA PRO A 196 8.76 21.56 -20.06
C PRO A 196 8.50 21.89 -21.54
N THR A 197 8.06 20.90 -22.30
CA THR A 197 7.60 21.09 -23.67
C THR A 197 6.27 21.84 -23.72
N GLU A 198 5.88 22.31 -24.90
CA GLU A 198 4.57 22.97 -25.10
C GLU A 198 3.42 22.03 -24.71
N ASP A 199 3.47 20.76 -25.14
CA ASP A 199 2.48 19.74 -24.77
C ASP A 199 2.39 19.53 -23.26
N GLN A 200 3.53 19.55 -22.55
CA GLN A 200 3.54 19.44 -21.09
C GLN A 200 2.89 20.65 -20.42
N LEU A 201 3.10 21.86 -20.96
CA LEU A 201 2.45 23.07 -20.45
C LEU A 201 0.94 23.02 -20.70
N CYS A 202 0.51 22.62 -21.90
CA CYS A 202 -0.90 22.44 -22.26
C CYS A 202 -1.56 21.36 -21.38
N ALA A 203 -0.94 20.19 -21.21
CA ALA A 203 -1.41 19.16 -20.29
C ALA A 203 -1.50 19.67 -18.84
N GLY A 204 -0.54 20.51 -18.43
CA GLY A 204 -0.56 21.16 -17.14
C GLY A 204 -1.74 22.09 -16.94
N LEU A 205 -2.09 22.88 -17.96
CA LEU A 205 -3.29 23.74 -17.98
C LEU A 205 -4.57 22.91 -17.88
N LEU A 206 -4.72 21.87 -18.72
CA LEU A 206 -5.88 20.98 -18.71
C LEU A 206 -6.10 20.33 -17.34
N ARG A 207 -5.02 19.92 -16.66
CA ARG A 207 -5.07 19.40 -15.29
C ARG A 207 -5.50 20.46 -14.27
N MET A 208 -5.00 21.70 -14.37
CA MET A 208 -5.39 22.79 -13.47
C MET A 208 -6.84 23.24 -13.68
N MET A 209 -7.43 22.98 -14.84
CA MET A 209 -8.85 23.23 -15.14
C MET A 209 -9.74 21.99 -14.90
N SER A 210 -9.18 20.88 -14.41
CA SER A 210 -9.91 19.64 -14.18
C SER A 210 -10.37 19.52 -12.72
N ASP A 211 -11.68 19.42 -12.53
CA ASP A 211 -12.33 19.16 -11.24
C ASP A 211 -11.84 17.86 -10.59
N GLN A 212 -11.71 16.78 -11.37
CA GLN A 212 -11.23 15.49 -10.87
C GLN A 212 -9.77 15.58 -10.39
N TRP A 213 -8.93 16.37 -11.07
CA TRP A 213 -7.57 16.61 -10.62
C TRP A 213 -7.55 17.37 -9.27
N TRP A 214 -8.38 18.40 -9.14
CA TRP A 214 -8.54 19.15 -7.89
C TRP A 214 -9.08 18.29 -6.76
N TYR A 215 -10.11 17.47 -7.00
CA TYR A 215 -10.71 16.60 -5.99
C TYR A 215 -9.65 15.65 -5.40
N ILE A 216 -8.84 15.01 -6.23
CA ILE A 216 -7.78 14.10 -5.77
C ILE A 216 -6.75 14.86 -4.90
N ARG A 217 -6.40 16.09 -5.27
CA ARG A 217 -5.43 16.93 -4.54
C ARG A 217 -6.00 17.43 -3.22
N LEU A 218 -7.17 18.06 -3.23
CA LEU A 218 -7.84 18.60 -2.05
C LEU A 218 -8.17 17.50 -1.05
N LYS A 219 -8.73 16.37 -1.51
CA LYS A 219 -8.96 15.19 -0.66
C LYS A 219 -7.67 14.76 0.03
N ARG A 220 -6.55 14.71 -0.70
CA ARG A 220 -5.25 14.31 -0.13
C ARG A 220 -4.74 15.30 0.91
N ILE A 221 -4.90 16.61 0.68
CA ILE A 221 -4.51 17.64 1.64
C ILE A 221 -5.36 17.51 2.90
N ARG A 222 -6.69 17.44 2.75
CA ARG A 222 -7.65 17.16 3.84
C ARG A 222 -7.22 15.95 4.64
N ASP A 223 -6.99 14.84 3.94
CA ASP A 223 -6.70 13.53 4.52
C ASP A 223 -5.43 13.54 5.37
N ILE A 224 -4.39 14.24 4.91
CA ILE A 224 -3.11 14.38 5.64
C ILE A 224 -3.26 15.36 6.82
N ARG A 225 -3.91 16.51 6.60
CA ARG A 225 -4.09 17.53 7.64
C ARG A 225 -4.91 17.01 8.81
N ALA A 226 -6.05 16.36 8.53
CA ALA A 226 -6.91 15.80 9.56
C ALA A 226 -6.16 14.78 10.46
N GLU A 227 -5.39 13.88 9.86
CA GLU A 227 -4.59 12.92 10.63
C GLU A 227 -3.44 13.60 11.39
N HIS A 228 -2.80 14.63 10.82
CA HIS A 228 -1.74 15.37 11.51
C HIS A 228 -2.28 16.10 12.75
N ILE A 229 -3.46 16.71 12.64
CA ILE A 229 -4.16 17.31 13.77
C ILE A 229 -4.47 16.24 14.83
N ALA A 230 -4.95 15.06 14.42
CA ALA A 230 -5.20 13.93 15.33
C ALA A 230 -3.93 13.49 16.09
N ILE A 231 -2.77 13.47 15.43
CA ILE A 231 -1.47 13.21 16.09
C ILE A 231 -1.13 14.31 17.10
N ALA A 232 -1.28 15.59 16.71
CA ALA A 232 -0.94 16.73 17.55
C ALA A 232 -1.69 16.71 18.89
N VAL A 233 -2.96 16.31 18.86
CA VAL A 233 -3.90 16.31 19.99
C VAL A 233 -3.89 15.00 20.77
N GLY A 234 -3.02 14.04 20.40
CA GLY A 234 -2.85 12.78 21.10
C GLY A 234 -3.95 11.73 20.84
N GLN A 235 -4.65 11.80 19.70
CA GLN A 235 -5.57 10.73 19.29
C GLN A 235 -4.83 9.52 18.69
N VAL A 236 -3.56 9.69 18.30
CA VAL A 236 -2.69 8.61 17.82
C VAL A 236 -1.67 8.27 18.90
N GLN A 237 -1.97 7.23 19.67
CA GLN A 237 -1.12 6.74 20.75
C GLN A 237 -1.56 5.36 21.24
N LYS A 238 -0.66 4.68 21.95
CA LYS A 238 -0.90 3.35 22.53
C LYS A 238 -2.22 3.22 23.28
N ALA A 239 -2.56 4.20 24.12
CA ALA A 239 -3.73 4.16 24.99
C ALA A 239 -5.07 4.47 24.26
N VAL A 240 -5.05 4.98 23.03
CA VAL A 240 -6.26 5.48 22.33
C VAL A 240 -6.48 4.74 21.01
N SER A 241 -5.52 4.88 20.10
CA SER A 241 -5.52 4.30 18.76
C SER A 241 -4.08 4.32 18.27
N SER A 242 -3.44 3.16 18.21
CA SER A 242 -2.05 3.06 17.81
C SER A 242 -1.91 3.26 16.30
N TYR A 243 -0.81 3.87 15.86
CA TYR A 243 -0.38 4.06 14.46
C TYR A 243 -1.20 5.08 13.67
N VAL A 244 -2.51 5.07 13.83
CA VAL A 244 -3.45 5.91 13.07
C VAL A 244 -4.68 6.23 13.90
N SER A 245 -5.32 7.37 13.66
CA SER A 245 -6.55 7.76 14.35
C SER A 245 -7.71 6.83 14.02
N ARG A 246 -8.68 6.72 14.93
CA ARG A 246 -9.90 5.93 14.72
C ARG A 246 -10.68 6.38 13.49
N GLN A 247 -10.74 7.70 13.27
CA GLN A 247 -11.41 8.28 12.11
C GLN A 247 -10.75 7.83 10.81
N THR A 248 -9.44 7.95 10.70
CA THR A 248 -8.72 7.50 9.49
C THR A 248 -8.85 5.99 9.28
N LEU A 249 -8.82 5.19 10.34
CA LEU A 249 -9.02 3.74 10.23
C LEU A 249 -10.41 3.42 9.68
N HIS A 250 -11.46 4.07 10.21
CA HIS A 250 -12.83 3.90 9.73
C HIS A 250 -12.98 4.32 8.25
N GLU A 251 -12.47 5.50 7.88
CA GLU A 251 -12.47 5.96 6.49
C GLU A 251 -11.75 4.99 5.55
N TRP A 252 -10.65 4.38 6.01
CA TRP A 252 -9.90 3.39 5.23
C TRP A 252 -10.68 2.09 5.06
N ILE A 253 -11.34 1.60 6.11
CA ILE A 253 -12.19 0.39 6.06
C ILE A 253 -13.33 0.62 5.07
N GLU A 254 -14.01 1.76 5.16
CA GLU A 254 -15.11 2.09 4.26
C GLU A 254 -14.64 2.21 2.81
N GLN A 255 -13.48 2.82 2.57
CA GLN A 255 -12.88 2.87 1.23
C GLN A 255 -12.57 1.47 0.69
N LYS A 256 -12.12 0.54 1.55
CA LYS A 256 -11.87 -0.85 1.15
C LYS A 256 -13.16 -1.58 0.80
N ARG A 257 -14.22 -1.38 1.58
CA ARG A 257 -15.56 -1.91 1.34
C ARG A 257 -16.10 -1.45 -0.02
N LEU A 258 -16.10 -0.14 -0.26
CA LEU A 258 -16.56 0.44 -1.54
C LEU A 258 -15.74 -0.03 -2.74
N ASN A 259 -14.42 -0.15 -2.59
CA ASN A 259 -13.56 -0.69 -3.65
C ASN A 259 -13.91 -2.14 -3.95
N TRP A 260 -14.22 -2.94 -2.94
CA TRP A 260 -14.59 -4.34 -3.11
C TRP A 260 -15.93 -4.50 -3.83
N GLU A 261 -16.94 -3.70 -3.44
CA GLU A 261 -18.24 -3.65 -4.14
C GLU A 261 -18.06 -3.28 -5.61
N PHE A 262 -17.20 -2.31 -5.92
CA PHE A 262 -16.83 -1.98 -7.29
C PHE A 262 -16.19 -3.18 -8.02
N LEU A 263 -15.25 -3.89 -7.39
CA LEU A 263 -14.63 -5.05 -8.05
C LEU A 263 -15.62 -6.20 -8.30
N GLN A 264 -16.62 -6.35 -7.43
CA GLN A 264 -17.64 -7.39 -7.56
C GLN A 264 -18.69 -7.07 -8.63
N SER A 265 -18.96 -5.80 -8.93
CA SER A 265 -19.97 -5.40 -9.92
C SER A 265 -19.46 -5.35 -11.36
N PHE A 266 -18.18 -5.64 -11.61
CA PHE A 266 -17.56 -5.59 -12.93
C PHE A 266 -16.87 -6.89 -13.33
N ASP A 267 -16.83 -7.13 -14.63
CA ASP A 267 -16.02 -8.14 -15.32
C ASP A 267 -14.95 -7.47 -16.17
N LEU A 268 -13.99 -8.26 -16.64
CA LEU A 268 -13.08 -7.89 -17.72
C LEU A 268 -13.55 -8.60 -18.99
N GLU A 269 -13.69 -7.85 -20.08
CA GLU A 269 -14.04 -8.36 -21.42
C GLU A 269 -12.88 -8.12 -22.40
N ASN A 270 -12.54 -9.11 -23.22
CA ASN A 270 -11.53 -8.97 -24.27
C ASN A 270 -12.17 -8.71 -25.66
N GLU A 271 -11.33 -8.57 -26.68
CA GLU A 271 -11.76 -8.31 -28.07
C GLU A 271 -12.60 -9.46 -28.67
N ASP A 272 -12.48 -10.68 -28.13
CA ASP A 272 -13.23 -11.87 -28.52
C ASP A 272 -14.57 -12.03 -27.75
N GLY A 273 -14.88 -11.09 -26.84
CA GLY A 273 -16.07 -11.15 -25.97
C GLY A 273 -15.96 -12.12 -24.79
N GLU A 274 -14.79 -12.69 -24.53
CA GLU A 274 -14.54 -13.50 -23.33
C GLU A 274 -14.65 -12.61 -22.09
N ARG A 275 -15.44 -13.04 -21.09
CA ARG A 275 -15.59 -12.32 -19.82
C ARG A 275 -15.01 -13.09 -18.65
N VAL A 276 -14.26 -12.39 -17.81
CA VAL A 276 -13.70 -12.91 -16.57
C VAL A 276 -13.97 -11.96 -15.40
N SER A 277 -14.33 -12.52 -14.24
CA SER A 277 -14.60 -11.76 -13.02
C SER A 277 -13.41 -10.88 -12.62
N LEU A 278 -13.65 -9.56 -12.47
CA LEU A 278 -12.61 -8.60 -12.09
C LEU A 278 -12.12 -8.88 -10.66
N SER A 279 -13.02 -9.21 -9.73
CA SER A 279 -12.67 -9.57 -8.35
C SER A 279 -11.73 -10.77 -8.29
N ASP A 280 -11.95 -11.78 -9.13
CA ASP A 280 -11.16 -13.02 -9.11
C ASP A 280 -9.74 -12.76 -9.61
N LYS A 281 -9.60 -11.92 -10.65
CA LYS A 281 -8.28 -11.49 -11.14
C LYS A 281 -7.53 -10.66 -10.10
N VAL A 282 -8.22 -9.81 -9.34
CA VAL A 282 -7.60 -9.05 -8.25
C VAL A 282 -7.14 -9.98 -7.13
N LEU A 283 -7.96 -10.96 -6.73
CA LEU A 283 -7.62 -11.95 -5.70
C LEU A 283 -6.45 -12.85 -6.09
N GLY A 284 -6.29 -13.16 -7.38
CA GLY A 284 -5.14 -13.89 -7.92
C GLY A 284 -3.85 -13.07 -8.06
N SER A 285 -3.91 -11.76 -7.77
CA SER A 285 -2.79 -10.84 -7.97
C SER A 285 -2.09 -10.44 -6.65
N ILE A 286 -1.02 -9.65 -6.76
CA ILE A 286 -0.33 -9.06 -5.60
C ILE A 286 -1.16 -8.05 -4.80
N ALA A 287 -2.34 -7.67 -5.31
CA ALA A 287 -3.31 -6.89 -4.55
C ALA A 287 -3.88 -7.68 -3.36
N ASN A 288 -3.90 -9.02 -3.47
CA ASN A 288 -4.20 -9.91 -2.37
C ASN A 288 -3.03 -9.92 -1.36
N PRO A 289 -3.26 -9.53 -0.10
CA PRO A 289 -2.24 -9.54 0.95
C PRO A 289 -1.52 -10.90 1.10
N ALA A 290 -2.24 -12.00 0.96
CA ALA A 290 -1.68 -13.34 1.09
C ALA A 290 -0.69 -13.67 -0.04
N VAL A 291 -1.06 -13.40 -1.30
CA VAL A 291 -0.18 -13.57 -2.47
C VAL A 291 1.05 -12.68 -2.33
N ARG A 292 0.86 -11.44 -1.84
CA ARG A 292 1.94 -10.49 -1.57
C ARG A 292 2.90 -10.99 -0.50
N ARG A 293 2.39 -11.56 0.59
CA ARG A 293 3.20 -12.17 1.65
C ARG A 293 4.00 -13.35 1.11
N CYS A 294 3.36 -14.27 0.38
CA CYS A 294 4.05 -15.41 -0.25
C CYS A 294 5.19 -14.95 -1.18
N GLU A 295 4.95 -13.97 -2.06
CA GLU A 295 5.99 -13.43 -2.94
C GLU A 295 7.14 -12.78 -2.14
N LEU A 296 6.85 -12.07 -1.05
CA LEU A 296 7.92 -11.53 -0.18
C LEU A 296 8.75 -12.64 0.47
N MET A 297 8.10 -13.70 0.98
CA MET A 297 8.78 -14.83 1.61
C MET A 297 9.66 -15.59 0.62
N ILE A 298 9.17 -15.86 -0.60
CA ILE A 298 9.96 -16.50 -1.68
C ILE A 298 11.22 -15.70 -1.97
N ARG A 299 11.11 -14.37 -2.07
CA ARG A 299 12.26 -13.51 -2.36
C ARG A 299 13.28 -13.47 -1.23
N MET A 300 12.80 -13.38 0.01
CA MET A 300 13.67 -13.40 1.18
C MET A 300 14.41 -14.72 1.32
N ARG A 301 13.69 -15.84 1.12
CA ARG A 301 14.30 -17.16 1.11
C ARG A 301 15.37 -17.27 0.02
N GLY A 302 15.05 -16.84 -1.21
CA GLY A 302 16.02 -16.84 -2.31
C GLY A 302 17.25 -15.97 -2.04
N PHE A 303 17.10 -14.84 -1.35
CA PHE A 303 18.25 -14.03 -0.91
C PHE A 303 19.07 -14.69 0.20
N GLU A 304 18.43 -15.39 1.13
CA GLU A 304 19.14 -16.15 2.17
C GLU A 304 19.95 -17.29 1.56
N ASP A 305 19.35 -18.06 0.65
CA ASP A 305 20.04 -19.14 -0.07
C ASP A 305 21.21 -18.58 -0.90
N LEU A 306 21.02 -17.43 -1.54
CA LEU A 306 22.08 -16.73 -2.29
C LEU A 306 23.21 -16.22 -1.40
N ALA A 307 22.87 -15.68 -0.24
CA ALA A 307 23.87 -15.27 0.75
C ALA A 307 24.69 -16.46 1.24
N ASN A 308 24.05 -17.62 1.45
CA ASN A 308 24.75 -18.84 1.86
C ASN A 308 25.74 -19.31 0.79
N GLU A 309 25.32 -19.35 -0.47
CA GLU A 309 26.16 -19.77 -1.60
C GLU A 309 27.37 -18.82 -1.78
N MET A 310 27.14 -17.52 -1.62
CA MET A 310 28.18 -16.50 -1.73
C MET A 310 29.09 -16.38 -0.49
N GLY A 311 28.87 -17.19 0.55
CA GLY A 311 29.61 -17.09 1.82
C GLY A 311 29.36 -15.78 2.59
N CYS A 312 28.25 -15.10 2.31
CA CYS A 312 27.85 -13.88 3.00
C CYS A 312 27.23 -14.18 4.37
N VAL A 313 27.27 -13.16 5.23
CA VAL A 313 26.64 -13.16 6.55
C VAL A 313 25.56 -12.08 6.61
N GLY A 314 24.57 -12.31 7.46
CA GLY A 314 23.42 -11.42 7.61
C GLY A 314 23.43 -10.70 8.94
N ASP A 315 23.07 -9.41 8.92
CA ASP A 315 22.78 -8.62 10.10
C ASP A 315 21.36 -8.02 10.00
N PHE A 316 20.67 -7.99 11.15
CA PHE A 316 19.39 -7.32 11.30
C PHE A 316 19.57 -5.98 12.01
N TYR A 317 19.20 -4.90 11.33
CA TYR A 317 19.36 -3.53 11.79
C TYR A 317 18.02 -2.88 12.09
N THR A 318 17.95 -2.13 13.17
CA THR A 318 16.83 -1.26 13.52
C THR A 318 17.34 0.17 13.63
N ILE A 319 16.74 1.08 12.87
CA ILE A 319 17.04 2.52 12.88
C ILE A 319 15.75 3.26 13.22
N THR A 320 15.79 4.08 14.27
CA THR A 320 14.67 4.92 14.70
C THR A 320 15.02 6.41 14.57
N ALA A 321 14.03 7.28 14.78
CA ALA A 321 14.20 8.72 14.67
C ALA A 321 14.48 9.37 16.04
N PRO A 322 15.07 10.58 16.07
CA PRO A 322 15.16 11.36 17.29
C PRO A 322 13.82 11.64 17.97
N SER A 323 13.88 11.92 19.27
CA SER A 323 12.68 12.19 20.09
C SER A 323 11.81 13.31 19.52
N LYS A 324 12.39 14.34 18.89
CA LYS A 324 11.62 15.44 18.25
C LYS A 324 10.66 15.00 17.15
N TYR A 325 10.84 13.80 16.58
CA TYR A 325 9.92 13.23 15.58
C TYR A 325 8.75 12.47 16.20
N HIS A 326 8.82 12.13 17.49
CA HIS A 326 7.80 11.38 18.20
C HIS A 326 6.80 12.33 18.86
N SER A 327 5.51 12.07 18.70
CA SER A 327 4.48 12.95 19.23
C SER A 327 4.19 12.66 20.71
N VAL A 328 4.27 11.39 21.12
CA VAL A 328 3.94 10.92 22.49
C VAL A 328 4.93 9.86 22.96
N HIS A 329 5.12 9.76 24.27
CA HIS A 329 5.90 8.69 24.88
C HIS A 329 5.07 7.39 24.96
N SER A 330 5.73 6.23 24.93
CA SER A 330 5.08 4.92 25.03
C SER A 330 4.39 4.68 26.38
N GLY A 331 4.91 5.30 27.45
CA GLY A 331 4.30 5.32 28.78
C GLY A 331 3.15 6.32 28.94
N GLY A 332 2.81 7.07 27.88
CA GLY A 332 1.86 8.17 27.91
C GLY A 332 2.52 9.52 28.16
N GLY A 333 1.80 10.59 27.80
CA GLY A 333 2.29 11.96 27.86
C GLY A 333 2.94 12.42 26.55
N PHE A 334 2.89 13.74 26.33
CA PHE A 334 3.44 14.38 25.13
C PHE A 334 4.95 14.55 25.21
N VAL A 335 5.62 14.31 24.09
CA VAL A 335 7.05 14.62 23.95
C VAL A 335 7.21 16.13 23.85
N LYS A 336 8.00 16.72 24.76
CA LYS A 336 8.12 18.18 24.92
C LYS A 336 8.80 18.86 23.73
N ASN A 337 9.81 18.23 23.13
CA ASN A 337 10.55 18.74 21.99
C ASN A 337 9.99 18.25 20.64
N TRP A 338 8.77 17.72 20.59
CA TRP A 338 8.14 17.34 19.32
C TRP A 338 8.06 18.55 18.39
N ASN A 339 8.59 18.42 17.19
CA ASN A 339 8.73 19.52 16.22
C ASN A 339 7.56 19.62 15.24
N GLY A 340 6.45 18.90 15.49
CA GLY A 340 5.32 18.86 14.58
C GLY A 340 5.58 18.02 13.32
N ALA A 341 6.54 17.10 13.33
CA ALA A 341 6.79 16.24 12.17
C ALA A 341 5.65 15.25 11.92
N THR A 342 5.27 15.10 10.65
CA THR A 342 4.41 14.01 10.21
C THR A 342 5.20 12.70 10.07
N PRO A 343 4.54 11.52 10.10
CA PRO A 343 5.17 10.25 9.73
C PRO A 343 5.86 10.28 8.35
N LYS A 344 5.32 11.06 7.41
CA LYS A 344 5.93 11.25 6.10
C LYS A 344 7.24 12.05 6.18
N ASP A 345 7.34 13.03 7.07
CA ASP A 345 8.57 13.80 7.27
C ASP A 345 9.64 12.99 8.00
N THR A 346 9.26 12.18 8.99
CA THR A 346 10.16 11.21 9.61
C THR A 346 10.66 10.18 8.60
N GLN A 347 9.78 9.68 7.71
CA GLN A 347 10.20 8.78 6.64
C GLN A 347 11.21 9.45 5.69
N LYS A 348 11.05 10.75 5.37
CA LYS A 348 12.04 11.50 4.58
C LYS A 348 13.37 11.64 5.34
N TYR A 349 13.34 11.87 6.65
CA TYR A 349 14.53 11.90 7.49
C TYR A 349 15.29 10.56 7.41
N LEU A 350 14.60 9.43 7.63
CA LEU A 350 15.22 8.10 7.55
C LEU A 350 15.77 7.80 6.14
N CYS A 351 15.08 8.24 5.09
CA CYS A 351 15.61 8.17 3.72
C CYS A 351 16.91 8.97 3.54
N LYS A 352 17.05 10.15 4.18
CA LYS A 352 18.29 10.95 4.14
C LYS A 352 19.41 10.27 4.91
N VAL A 353 19.12 9.71 6.08
CA VAL A 353 20.09 8.90 6.86
C VAL A 353 20.59 7.73 6.01
N TRP A 354 19.67 6.97 5.41
CA TRP A 354 20.02 5.87 4.53
C TRP A 354 20.82 6.32 3.30
N ALA A 355 20.50 7.46 2.70
CA ALA A 355 21.28 8.00 1.58
C ALA A 355 22.74 8.27 1.99
N LYS A 356 22.98 8.81 3.19
CA LYS A 356 24.34 9.02 3.74
C LYS A 356 25.05 7.69 3.99
N ILE A 357 24.37 6.73 4.62
CA ILE A 357 24.89 5.37 4.86
C ILE A 357 25.30 4.71 3.53
N ARG A 358 24.44 4.75 2.51
CA ARG A 358 24.73 4.19 1.19
C ARG A 358 25.94 4.84 0.52
N ALA A 359 26.04 6.17 0.61
CA ALA A 359 27.19 6.87 0.05
C ALA A 359 28.49 6.48 0.77
N ALA A 360 28.45 6.29 2.09
CA ALA A 360 29.62 5.91 2.89
C ALA A 360 30.06 4.47 2.63
N TYR A 361 29.17 3.49 2.74
CA TYR A 361 29.55 2.10 2.50
C TYR A 361 30.01 1.87 1.06
N SER A 362 29.45 2.63 0.10
CA SER A 362 29.88 2.54 -1.31
C SER A 362 31.30 3.07 -1.50
N ARG A 363 31.72 4.10 -0.76
CA ARG A 363 33.12 4.58 -0.79
C ARG A 363 34.08 3.62 -0.12
N ALA A 364 33.60 2.87 0.88
CA ALA A 364 34.33 1.79 1.52
C ALA A 364 34.41 0.50 0.66
N GLY A 365 33.81 0.47 -0.53
CA GLY A 365 33.79 -0.73 -1.38
C GLY A 365 32.85 -1.84 -0.88
N ILE A 366 32.02 -1.55 0.12
CA ILE A 366 31.07 -2.50 0.69
C ILE A 366 29.86 -2.64 -0.24
N SER A 367 29.46 -3.87 -0.51
CA SER A 367 28.25 -4.18 -1.25
C SER A 367 27.29 -5.01 -0.41
N VAL A 368 26.01 -4.63 -0.42
CA VAL A 368 24.96 -5.28 0.37
C VAL A 368 23.72 -5.55 -0.47
N PHE A 369 23.00 -6.62 -0.13
CA PHE A 369 21.67 -6.90 -0.65
C PHE A 369 20.75 -7.41 0.47
N GLY A 370 19.43 -7.32 0.30
CA GLY A 370 18.50 -7.66 1.37
C GLY A 370 17.17 -6.91 1.30
N PHE A 371 16.59 -6.62 2.46
CA PHE A 371 15.27 -6.01 2.57
C PHE A 371 15.24 -4.91 3.64
N ARG A 372 14.42 -3.90 3.38
CA ARG A 372 14.00 -2.89 4.35
C ARG A 372 12.49 -2.95 4.53
N VAL A 373 12.06 -2.96 5.79
CA VAL A 373 10.68 -2.83 6.25
C VAL A 373 10.54 -1.51 7.00
N VAL A 374 9.41 -0.84 6.81
CA VAL A 374 9.01 0.32 7.63
C VAL A 374 7.78 -0.07 8.42
N GLU A 375 7.88 0.05 9.74
CA GLU A 375 6.80 -0.23 10.69
C GLU A 375 6.46 1.06 11.45
N PRO A 376 5.17 1.38 11.66
CA PRO A 376 4.80 2.47 12.56
C PRO A 376 5.05 2.08 14.01
N HIS A 377 5.65 2.97 14.77
CA HIS A 377 5.61 2.93 16.23
C HIS A 377 4.25 3.43 16.74
N HIS A 378 3.90 3.21 18.01
CA HIS A 378 2.55 3.46 18.55
C HIS A 378 1.97 4.87 18.30
N ASP A 379 2.83 5.87 18.10
CA ASP A 379 2.50 7.27 17.82
C ASP A 379 2.44 7.61 16.32
N GLY A 380 2.56 6.60 15.46
CA GLY A 380 2.58 6.70 14.00
C GLY A 380 3.98 6.96 13.41
N THR A 381 5.00 7.14 14.25
CA THR A 381 6.36 7.47 13.80
C THR A 381 7.02 6.24 13.15
N PRO A 382 7.51 6.32 11.91
CA PRO A 382 8.11 5.18 11.21
C PRO A 382 9.46 4.78 11.82
N HIS A 383 9.67 3.47 11.96
CA HIS A 383 10.95 2.83 12.22
C HIS A 383 11.39 1.99 11.03
N TRP A 384 12.70 1.89 10.80
CA TRP A 384 13.26 1.04 9.74
C TRP A 384 13.85 -0.22 10.35
N HIS A 385 13.45 -1.36 9.79
CA HIS A 385 14.04 -2.66 10.06
C HIS A 385 14.67 -3.20 8.78
N MET A 386 15.93 -3.61 8.83
CA MET A 386 16.69 -3.99 7.64
C MET A 386 17.39 -5.32 7.87
N LEU A 387 17.14 -6.27 6.97
CA LEU A 387 17.93 -7.49 6.87
C LEU A 387 18.88 -7.31 5.70
N LEU A 388 20.19 -7.24 5.97
CA LEU A 388 21.21 -7.05 4.94
C LEU A 388 22.25 -8.19 5.00
N PHE A 389 22.61 -8.68 3.82
CA PHE A 389 23.67 -9.64 3.60
C PHE A 389 24.90 -8.93 3.02
N MET A 390 26.06 -9.29 3.52
CA MET A 390 27.36 -8.74 3.12
C MET A 390 28.47 -9.78 3.33
N ARG A 391 29.64 -9.55 2.74
CA ARG A 391 30.80 -10.41 2.98
C ARG A 391 31.28 -10.29 4.44
N PRO A 392 31.79 -11.37 5.07
CA PRO A 392 32.20 -11.36 6.47
C PRO A 392 33.21 -10.27 6.83
N GLU A 393 34.15 -9.97 5.93
CA GLU A 393 35.19 -8.95 6.11
C GLU A 393 34.64 -7.52 6.22
N HIS A 394 33.41 -7.26 5.77
CA HIS A 394 32.81 -5.92 5.77
C HIS A 394 31.87 -5.66 6.96
N VAL A 395 31.63 -6.65 7.82
CA VAL A 395 30.58 -6.57 8.85
C VAL A 395 30.83 -5.43 9.84
N ASP A 396 32.05 -5.35 10.38
CA ASP A 396 32.34 -4.39 11.44
C ASP A 396 32.33 -2.95 10.89
N GLU A 397 32.94 -2.72 9.73
CA GLU A 397 32.89 -1.41 9.07
C GLU A 397 31.45 -1.01 8.69
N MET A 398 30.62 -1.94 8.23
CA MET A 398 29.21 -1.66 7.94
C MET A 398 28.44 -1.27 9.20
N ARG A 399 28.67 -1.96 10.33
CA ARG A 399 28.06 -1.63 11.62
C ARG A 399 28.47 -0.24 12.08
N ASP A 400 29.74 0.11 11.95
CA ASP A 400 30.27 1.43 12.33
C ASP A 400 29.67 2.54 11.48
N ILE A 401 29.63 2.36 10.15
CA ILE A 401 29.01 3.32 9.22
C ILE A 401 27.54 3.54 9.57
N MET A 402 26.77 2.45 9.76
CA MET A 402 25.35 2.55 10.09
C MET A 402 25.13 3.18 11.46
N CYS A 403 25.93 2.79 12.46
CA CYS A 403 25.86 3.33 13.80
C CYS A 403 26.11 4.84 13.82
N TYR A 404 27.17 5.29 13.14
CA TYR A 404 27.55 6.70 13.05
C TYR A 404 26.40 7.55 12.49
N TYR A 405 25.89 7.22 11.31
CA TYR A 405 24.85 8.04 10.68
C TYR A 405 23.48 7.93 11.35
N ALA A 406 23.14 6.80 11.97
CA ALA A 406 21.90 6.64 12.72
C ALA A 406 21.88 7.48 14.02
N ARG A 407 23.06 7.70 14.63
CA ARG A 407 23.22 8.42 15.90
C ARG A 407 23.69 9.87 15.74
N LEU A 408 23.99 10.31 14.52
CA LEU A 408 24.56 11.64 14.26
C LEU A 408 23.61 12.79 14.64
N GLU A 409 22.33 12.67 14.33
CA GLU A 409 21.35 13.73 14.61
C GLU A 409 20.78 13.61 16.02
N ASP A 410 20.85 14.73 16.76
CA ASP A 410 20.48 14.90 18.16
C ASP A 410 21.22 13.91 19.08
N SER A 411 22.53 13.72 18.84
CA SER A 411 23.37 12.77 19.59
C SER A 411 23.41 13.02 21.09
N GLU A 412 23.18 14.27 21.51
CA GLU A 412 23.10 14.70 22.90
C GLU A 412 21.96 14.04 23.68
N GLU A 413 20.89 13.56 23.01
CA GLU A 413 19.79 12.83 23.67
C GLU A 413 20.16 11.36 23.99
N LEU A 414 21.25 10.86 23.43
CA LEU A 414 21.66 9.45 23.49
C LEU A 414 22.46 9.13 24.76
N GLN A 415 21.93 9.55 25.91
CA GLN A 415 22.56 9.33 27.21
C GLN A 415 22.29 7.90 27.71
N GLY A 416 23.35 7.10 27.77
CA GLY A 416 23.32 5.73 28.29
C GLY A 416 22.90 4.65 27.29
N GLN A 417 23.13 3.39 27.68
CA GLN A 417 23.01 2.24 26.77
C GLN A 417 21.59 2.02 26.23
N LYS A 418 20.57 2.36 27.02
CA LYS A 418 19.17 2.22 26.59
C LYS A 418 18.83 3.18 25.44
N ALA A 419 19.25 4.45 25.53
CA ALA A 419 19.00 5.45 24.49
C ALA A 419 19.79 5.12 23.21
N LEU A 420 21.06 4.72 23.35
CA LEU A 420 21.90 4.27 22.24
C LEU A 420 21.29 3.08 21.49
N LYS A 421 20.77 2.09 22.23
CA LYS A 421 20.11 0.90 21.67
C LYS A 421 18.74 1.25 21.06
N ALA A 422 17.98 2.16 21.67
CA ALA A 422 16.70 2.60 21.13
C ALA A 422 16.87 3.32 19.78
N ARG A 423 17.95 4.10 19.61
CA ARG A 423 18.24 4.79 18.34
C ARG A 423 18.71 3.86 17.23
N PHE A 424 19.66 2.98 17.57
CA PHE A 424 20.26 2.05 16.64
C PHE A 424 20.57 0.73 17.35
N HIS A 425 20.05 -0.35 16.78
CA HIS A 425 20.34 -1.70 17.24
C HIS A 425 20.68 -2.60 16.06
N VAL A 426 21.75 -3.36 16.20
CA VAL A 426 22.12 -4.44 15.28
C VAL A 426 22.05 -5.78 16.02
N LYS A 427 21.54 -6.81 15.34
CA LYS A 427 21.55 -8.19 15.79
C LYS A 427 22.09 -9.08 14.66
N PRO A 428 23.22 -9.78 14.88
CA PRO A 428 23.71 -10.75 13.92
C PRO A 428 22.70 -11.88 13.70
N ILE A 429 22.58 -12.35 12.46
CA ILE A 429 21.75 -13.51 12.15
C ILE A 429 22.49 -14.77 12.57
N ASP A 430 21.91 -15.45 13.56
CA ASP A 430 22.42 -16.70 14.10
C ASP A 430 21.63 -17.88 13.52
N LYS A 431 22.26 -18.63 12.61
CA LYS A 431 21.66 -19.78 11.93
C LYS A 431 21.19 -20.87 12.89
N ALA A 432 21.81 -20.99 14.08
CA ALA A 432 21.40 -21.97 15.08
C ALA A 432 20.09 -21.58 15.79
N LYS A 433 19.74 -20.29 15.81
CA LYS A 433 18.51 -19.76 16.45
C LYS A 433 17.36 -19.55 15.48
N GLY A 434 17.61 -19.60 14.18
CA GLY A 434 16.59 -19.47 13.14
C GLY A 434 17.16 -18.93 11.83
N SER A 435 16.39 -19.10 10.75
CA SER A 435 16.74 -18.58 9.43
C SER A 435 16.69 -17.05 9.39
N ALA A 436 17.47 -16.43 8.52
CA ALA A 436 17.41 -14.98 8.26
C ALA A 436 15.98 -14.56 7.86
N THR A 437 15.32 -15.41 7.07
CA THR A 437 13.90 -15.27 6.70
C THR A 437 13.00 -15.21 7.94
N GLY A 438 13.25 -16.03 8.97
CA GLY A 438 12.48 -16.02 10.22
C GLY A 438 12.54 -14.69 10.98
N TYR A 439 13.70 -14.01 10.96
CA TYR A 439 13.87 -12.72 11.64
C TYR A 439 12.99 -11.62 11.07
N ILE A 440 12.81 -11.60 9.74
CA ILE A 440 12.01 -10.59 9.05
C ILE A 440 10.55 -11.03 8.83
N ALA A 441 10.25 -12.34 8.88
CA ALA A 441 8.91 -12.89 8.69
C ALA A 441 7.87 -12.27 9.64
N LYS A 442 8.23 -12.08 10.92
CA LYS A 442 7.38 -11.39 11.90
C LYS A 442 6.96 -10.01 11.42
N TYR A 443 7.91 -9.24 10.88
CA TYR A 443 7.66 -7.90 10.37
C TYR A 443 6.79 -7.91 9.12
N ILE A 444 6.89 -8.94 8.26
CA ILE A 444 6.01 -9.09 7.11
C ILE A 444 4.57 -9.35 7.56
N SER A 445 4.35 -10.37 8.41
CA SER A 445 3.01 -10.73 8.86
C SER A 445 2.33 -9.55 9.57
N LYS A 446 3.03 -8.88 10.49
CA LYS A 446 2.50 -7.69 11.19
C LYS A 446 2.07 -6.56 10.26
N ASN A 447 2.77 -6.37 9.15
CA ASN A 447 2.59 -5.21 8.26
C ASN A 447 1.71 -5.49 7.03
N ILE A 448 1.25 -6.73 6.81
CA ILE A 448 0.46 -7.11 5.63
C ILE A 448 -0.94 -7.61 6.01
N ASP A 449 -1.05 -8.75 6.67
CA ASP A 449 -2.31 -9.48 6.85
C ASP A 449 -2.50 -10.09 8.25
N GLY A 450 -1.54 -9.94 9.16
CA GLY A 450 -1.59 -10.55 10.48
C GLY A 450 -1.51 -12.09 10.45
N TYR A 451 -1.08 -12.68 9.34
CA TYR A 451 -1.11 -14.14 9.16
C TYR A 451 -0.30 -14.90 10.22
N ALA A 452 -0.90 -15.97 10.76
CA ALA A 452 -0.36 -16.83 11.81
C ALA A 452 -0.07 -16.12 13.15
N LEU A 453 -0.76 -15.01 13.43
CA LEU A 453 -0.65 -14.26 14.69
C LEU A 453 -1.95 -14.31 15.53
N ASP A 454 -2.80 -15.32 15.31
CA ASP A 454 -4.05 -15.48 16.04
C ASP A 454 -3.78 -15.72 17.53
N GLY A 455 -4.37 -14.87 18.39
CA GLY A 455 -4.18 -14.91 19.84
C GLY A 455 -2.89 -14.26 20.34
N GLU A 456 -1.99 -13.82 19.44
CA GLU A 456 -0.78 -13.10 19.83
C GLU A 456 -1.04 -11.61 20.06
N LYS A 457 -0.44 -11.07 21.13
CA LYS A 457 -0.49 -9.65 21.46
C LYS A 457 0.77 -8.95 21.02
N ASP A 458 0.62 -7.74 20.52
CA ASP A 458 1.76 -6.91 20.18
C ASP A 458 2.53 -6.48 21.43
N GLY A 459 3.86 -6.62 21.42
CA GLY A 459 4.71 -6.24 22.55
C GLY A 459 4.78 -4.73 22.79
N GLU A 460 4.52 -3.91 21.76
CA GLU A 460 4.55 -2.45 21.87
C GLU A 460 3.18 -1.90 22.27
N THR A 461 2.08 -2.39 21.70
CA THR A 461 0.73 -1.85 21.94
C THR A 461 -0.11 -2.67 22.92
N GLY A 462 0.15 -3.97 23.07
CA GLY A 462 -0.64 -4.91 23.87
C GLY A 462 -1.96 -5.34 23.22
N GLN A 463 -2.26 -4.87 22.00
CA GLN A 463 -3.46 -5.21 21.23
C GLN A 463 -3.25 -6.48 20.38
N ASN A 464 -4.34 -7.08 19.91
CA ASN A 464 -4.29 -8.27 19.06
C ASN A 464 -3.59 -7.96 17.73
N LEU A 465 -2.55 -8.72 17.37
CA LEU A 465 -1.73 -8.49 16.17
C LEU A 465 -2.53 -8.48 14.86
N LYS A 466 -3.66 -9.17 14.81
CA LYS A 466 -4.59 -9.21 13.67
C LYS A 466 -5.21 -7.84 13.38
N ASP A 467 -5.73 -7.18 14.42
CA ASP A 467 -6.35 -5.84 14.32
C ASP A 467 -5.30 -4.77 14.01
N MET A 468 -4.06 -4.98 14.48
CA MET A 468 -2.94 -4.09 14.19
C MET A 468 -2.61 -4.03 12.70
N SER A 469 -2.69 -5.15 11.97
CA SER A 469 -2.35 -5.20 10.53
C SER A 469 -3.20 -4.25 9.68
N ARG A 470 -4.48 -4.08 10.03
CA ARG A 470 -5.41 -3.12 9.42
C ARG A 470 -4.97 -1.68 9.70
N SER A 471 -4.65 -1.38 10.95
CA SER A 471 -4.17 -0.05 11.37
C SER A 471 -2.84 0.33 10.71
N VAL A 472 -1.91 -0.62 10.60
CA VAL A 472 -0.65 -0.44 9.89
C VAL A 472 -0.87 -0.20 8.39
N SER A 473 -1.78 -0.95 7.76
CA SER A 473 -2.13 -0.76 6.34
C SER A 473 -2.82 0.58 6.09
N ALA A 474 -3.70 1.01 6.99
CA ALA A 474 -4.34 2.32 6.96
C ALA A 474 -3.31 3.45 7.11
N TRP A 475 -2.39 3.33 8.07
CA TRP A 475 -1.27 4.25 8.28
C TRP A 475 -0.39 4.37 7.02
N ALA A 476 0.05 3.24 6.46
CA ALA A 476 0.91 3.22 5.28
C ALA A 476 0.21 3.86 4.06
N SER A 477 -1.10 3.62 3.90
CA SER A 477 -1.92 4.24 2.85
C SER A 477 -2.06 5.76 3.05
N ARG A 478 -2.44 6.19 4.26
CA ARG A 478 -2.65 7.60 4.65
C ARG A 478 -1.40 8.44 4.39
N TRP A 479 -0.26 7.95 4.85
CA TRP A 479 1.03 8.65 4.75
C TRP A 479 1.79 8.34 3.45
N ARG A 480 1.32 7.36 2.67
CA ARG A 480 1.91 6.87 1.41
C ARG A 480 3.34 6.39 1.61
N ILE A 481 3.53 5.60 2.66
CA ILE A 481 4.82 5.02 3.02
C ILE A 481 4.92 3.64 2.39
N ARG A 482 5.95 3.45 1.55
CA ARG A 482 6.32 2.14 1.04
C ARG A 482 6.94 1.33 2.17
N GLN A 483 6.18 0.37 2.72
CA GLN A 483 6.63 -0.48 3.82
C GLN A 483 7.81 -1.38 3.41
N PHE A 484 7.68 -2.13 2.32
CA PHE A 484 8.69 -3.13 1.90
C PHE A 484 9.52 -2.64 0.71
N GLN A 485 10.84 -2.71 0.85
CA GLN A 485 11.80 -2.35 -0.19
C GLN A 485 12.91 -3.39 -0.25
N GLN A 486 13.09 -4.02 -1.40
CA GLN A 486 14.27 -4.83 -1.70
C GLN A 486 15.48 -3.90 -1.92
N ILE A 487 16.64 -4.31 -1.42
CA ILE A 487 17.93 -3.66 -1.58
C ILE A 487 18.82 -4.63 -2.38
N GLY A 488 19.40 -4.16 -3.48
CA GLY A 488 20.06 -5.05 -4.45
C GLY A 488 19.07 -6.01 -5.12
N GLY A 489 19.62 -7.05 -5.75
CA GLY A 489 18.90 -8.15 -6.40
C GLY A 489 18.22 -7.81 -7.72
N ALA A 490 17.64 -8.84 -8.32
CA ALA A 490 16.95 -8.75 -9.59
C ALA A 490 15.59 -8.02 -9.50
N PRO A 491 15.12 -7.37 -10.58
CA PRO A 491 13.88 -6.58 -10.55
C PRO A 491 12.60 -7.43 -10.45
N VAL A 492 11.85 -7.25 -9.36
CA VAL A 492 10.57 -7.94 -9.12
C VAL A 492 9.54 -7.71 -10.24
N SER A 493 9.56 -6.56 -10.92
CA SER A 493 8.63 -6.30 -12.01
C SER A 493 8.90 -7.20 -13.22
N VAL A 494 10.17 -7.49 -13.53
CA VAL A 494 10.54 -8.43 -14.60
C VAL A 494 10.13 -9.84 -14.21
N TRP A 495 10.39 -10.25 -12.96
CA TRP A 495 9.90 -11.52 -12.41
C TRP A 495 8.38 -11.72 -12.61
N ARG A 496 7.58 -10.71 -12.26
CA ARG A 496 6.12 -10.77 -12.40
C ARG A 496 5.67 -10.85 -13.86
N GLU A 497 6.38 -10.16 -14.76
CA GLU A 497 6.03 -10.16 -16.17
C GLU A 497 6.39 -11.50 -16.83
N LEU A 498 7.55 -12.08 -16.52
CA LEU A 498 7.98 -13.39 -17.02
C LEU A 498 7.05 -14.53 -16.57
N ARG A 499 6.46 -14.43 -15.37
CA ARG A 499 5.46 -15.41 -14.87
C ARG A 499 4.14 -15.41 -15.64
N ARG A 500 3.94 -14.46 -16.57
CA ARG A 500 2.84 -14.56 -17.55
C ARG A 500 3.13 -15.61 -18.61
N LEU A 501 4.40 -15.81 -18.94
CA LEU A 501 4.90 -16.82 -19.88
C LEU A 501 5.08 -18.16 -19.17
N SER A 502 3.97 -18.78 -18.76
CA SER A 502 4.02 -19.98 -17.90
C SER A 502 3.84 -21.27 -18.69
N GLY A 503 4.64 -22.28 -18.36
CA GLY A 503 4.65 -23.59 -19.03
C GLY A 503 5.70 -23.72 -20.14
N ASP A 504 5.73 -24.89 -20.76
CA ASP A 504 6.79 -25.33 -21.68
C ASP A 504 6.58 -24.87 -23.13
N GLU A 505 5.43 -24.26 -23.43
CA GLU A 505 5.07 -23.82 -24.78
C GLU A 505 5.52 -22.39 -25.09
N GLN A 506 5.84 -21.60 -24.06
CA GLN A 506 6.23 -20.19 -24.20
C GLN A 506 7.71 -20.01 -23.79
N ILE A 507 8.58 -20.49 -24.68
CA ILE A 507 10.04 -20.43 -24.56
C ILE A 507 10.55 -19.14 -25.19
N LEU A 508 11.43 -18.43 -24.49
CA LEU A 508 12.09 -17.26 -25.07
C LEU A 508 13.18 -17.71 -26.07
N PRO A 509 13.34 -17.04 -27.22
CA PRO A 509 14.29 -17.49 -28.26
C PRO A 509 15.75 -17.57 -27.81
N ASP A 510 16.15 -16.70 -26.88
CA ASP A 510 17.49 -16.68 -26.31
C ASP A 510 17.55 -17.53 -25.03
N ALA A 511 18.56 -18.39 -24.94
CA ALA A 511 18.70 -19.36 -23.84
C ALA A 511 18.91 -18.68 -22.48
N ASP A 512 19.67 -17.58 -22.42
CA ASP A 512 19.89 -16.86 -21.15
C ASP A 512 18.60 -16.19 -20.69
N MET A 513 17.86 -15.56 -21.60
CA MET A 513 16.54 -15.01 -21.31
C MET A 513 15.57 -16.09 -20.85
N ASP A 514 15.54 -17.26 -21.50
CA ASP A 514 14.64 -18.34 -21.12
C ASP A 514 15.01 -18.96 -19.77
N ASN A 515 16.30 -19.06 -19.41
CA ASN A 515 16.73 -19.47 -18.07
C ASN A 515 16.15 -18.55 -16.99
N VAL A 516 16.16 -17.22 -17.23
CA VAL A 516 15.55 -16.24 -16.34
C VAL A 516 14.03 -16.43 -16.27
N ARG A 517 13.35 -16.67 -17.40
CA ARG A 517 11.91 -16.95 -17.46
C ARG A 517 11.54 -18.22 -16.70
N PHE A 518 12.27 -19.31 -16.94
CA PHE A 518 12.04 -20.61 -16.33
C PHE A 518 12.17 -20.54 -14.82
N ALA A 519 13.23 -19.91 -14.31
CA ALA A 519 13.40 -19.69 -12.88
C ALA A 519 12.25 -18.87 -12.27
N ALA A 520 11.77 -17.86 -13.01
CA ALA A 520 10.63 -17.06 -12.59
C ALA A 520 9.33 -17.86 -12.53
N ASP A 521 9.04 -18.68 -13.53
CA ASP A 521 7.84 -19.51 -13.63
C ASP A 521 7.72 -20.49 -12.46
N ILE A 522 8.78 -21.28 -12.21
CA ILE A 522 8.80 -22.27 -11.12
C ILE A 522 8.87 -21.66 -9.71
N GLY A 523 9.02 -20.33 -9.60
CA GLY A 523 9.07 -19.65 -8.31
C GLY A 523 10.42 -19.74 -7.59
N ASN A 524 11.51 -19.99 -8.31
CA ASN A 524 12.86 -20.03 -7.75
C ASN A 524 13.55 -18.66 -7.84
N TRP A 525 13.41 -17.86 -6.78
CA TRP A 525 14.01 -16.51 -6.73
C TRP A 525 15.53 -16.50 -6.70
N PHE A 526 16.16 -17.52 -6.10
CA PHE A 526 17.62 -17.69 -6.08
C PHE A 526 18.13 -17.79 -7.52
N ALA A 527 17.65 -18.78 -8.27
CA ALA A 527 18.07 -19.03 -9.66
C ALA A 527 17.74 -17.84 -10.58
N TYR A 528 16.58 -17.22 -10.38
CA TYR A 528 16.20 -16.03 -11.13
C TYR A 528 17.18 -14.87 -10.91
N THR A 529 17.62 -14.66 -9.67
CA THR A 529 18.57 -13.61 -9.34
C THR A 529 19.94 -13.92 -9.91
N GLU A 530 20.39 -15.17 -9.82
CA GLU A 530 21.64 -15.67 -10.43
C GLU A 530 21.64 -15.45 -11.96
N PHE A 531 20.62 -15.91 -12.67
CA PHE A 531 20.53 -15.77 -14.13
C PHE A 531 20.38 -14.33 -14.61
N GLN A 532 19.90 -13.43 -13.75
CA GLN A 532 19.91 -11.99 -14.01
C GLN A 532 21.29 -11.33 -13.86
N GLY A 533 22.30 -12.08 -13.40
CA GLY A 533 23.67 -11.62 -13.15
C GLY A 533 24.04 -11.52 -11.67
N GLY A 534 23.22 -12.06 -10.76
CA GLY A 534 23.47 -12.08 -9.33
C GLY A 534 22.87 -10.90 -8.55
N PRO A 535 23.05 -10.85 -7.22
CA PRO A 535 22.37 -9.89 -6.36
C PRO A 535 22.96 -8.47 -6.40
N LEU A 536 24.16 -8.32 -6.96
CA LEU A 536 24.90 -7.06 -7.05
C LEU A 536 25.05 -6.56 -8.49
N VAL A 537 24.37 -7.21 -9.45
CA VAL A 537 24.43 -6.85 -10.88
C VAL A 537 24.02 -5.40 -11.11
N ALA A 538 24.75 -4.70 -11.97
CA ALA A 538 24.36 -3.37 -12.39
C ALA A 538 23.14 -3.45 -13.33
N ARG A 539 22.25 -2.45 -13.26
CA ARG A 539 21.00 -2.44 -14.04
C ARG A 539 21.19 -2.51 -15.55
N LYS A 540 22.33 -2.03 -16.06
CA LYS A 540 22.67 -2.08 -17.49
C LYS A 540 23.09 -3.48 -17.93
N ASP A 541 23.54 -4.32 -17.00
CA ASP A 541 24.11 -5.64 -17.26
C ASP A 541 23.11 -6.77 -16.94
N LEU A 542 21.86 -6.43 -16.59
CA LEU A 542 20.76 -7.38 -16.40
C LEU A 542 20.50 -8.16 -17.69
N THR A 543 20.29 -9.47 -17.57
CA THR A 543 19.92 -10.36 -18.68
C THR A 543 18.56 -10.03 -19.28
N VAL A 544 17.56 -9.70 -18.46
CA VAL A 544 16.20 -9.39 -18.93
C VAL A 544 15.70 -8.08 -18.32
N ARG A 545 15.12 -7.21 -19.15
CA ARG A 545 14.42 -5.98 -18.75
C ARG A 545 13.03 -5.90 -19.37
N LEU A 546 12.21 -5.00 -18.83
CA LEU A 546 10.86 -4.73 -19.35
C LEU A 546 10.96 -3.92 -20.65
N SER A 547 10.22 -4.34 -21.67
CA SER A 547 9.92 -3.53 -22.84
C SER A 547 8.58 -2.80 -22.65
N TYR A 548 8.46 -1.63 -23.26
CA TYR A 548 7.31 -0.75 -23.08
C TYR A 548 6.79 -0.29 -24.43
N GLU A 549 5.47 -0.15 -24.51
CA GLU A 549 4.80 0.61 -25.56
C GLU A 549 4.48 2.02 -25.05
N ILE A 550 4.55 3.01 -25.95
CA ILE A 550 4.12 4.38 -25.67
C ILE A 550 2.86 4.62 -26.48
N THR A 551 1.76 4.94 -25.78
CA THR A 551 0.56 5.47 -26.41
C THR A 551 0.65 6.98 -26.38
N GLU A 552 0.94 7.58 -27.53
CA GLU A 552 0.98 9.04 -27.70
C GLU A 552 -0.37 9.65 -27.31
N GLN A 553 -0.34 10.73 -26.52
CA GLN A 553 -1.54 11.42 -26.03
C GLN A 553 -2.58 10.48 -25.38
N GLY A 554 -2.12 9.37 -24.78
CA GLY A 554 -2.98 8.27 -24.34
C GLY A 554 -3.82 8.55 -23.08
N ASN A 555 -3.72 9.74 -22.48
CA ASN A 555 -4.53 10.14 -21.33
C ASN A 555 -5.43 11.34 -21.63
N ALA A 556 -6.40 11.60 -20.74
CA ALA A 556 -7.39 12.67 -20.89
C ALA A 556 -6.82 14.10 -20.93
N TYR A 557 -5.51 14.27 -20.72
CA TYR A 557 -4.82 15.55 -20.72
C TYR A 557 -3.80 15.67 -21.87
N GLY A 558 -3.79 14.71 -22.80
CA GLY A 558 -2.90 14.70 -23.96
C GLY A 558 -1.45 14.30 -23.65
N GLU A 559 -1.17 13.66 -22.50
CA GLU A 559 0.17 13.18 -22.19
C GLU A 559 0.35 11.71 -22.64
N ASP A 560 1.56 11.39 -23.06
CA ASP A 560 1.95 10.03 -23.42
C ASP A 560 1.81 9.06 -22.24
N VAL A 561 1.29 7.88 -22.53
CA VAL A 561 1.11 6.81 -21.53
C VAL A 561 2.01 5.64 -21.87
N GLN A 562 3.00 5.41 -21.01
CA GLN A 562 3.88 4.26 -21.11
C GLN A 562 3.24 3.02 -20.44
N ARG A 563 3.13 1.91 -21.18
CA ARG A 563 2.62 0.62 -20.69
C ARG A 563 3.63 -0.49 -20.92
N ILE A 564 3.67 -1.47 -20.02
CA ILE A 564 4.52 -2.65 -20.21
C ILE A 564 3.96 -3.46 -21.38
N LEU A 565 4.79 -3.72 -22.38
CA LEU A 565 4.45 -4.57 -23.53
C LEU A 565 5.00 -5.99 -23.36
N GLY A 566 6.21 -6.10 -22.81
CA GLY A 566 6.79 -7.37 -22.42
C GLY A 566 8.22 -7.27 -21.91
N VAL A 567 9.11 -8.08 -22.46
CA VAL A 567 10.50 -8.20 -22.01
C VAL A 567 11.49 -8.15 -23.17
N TYR A 568 12.74 -7.80 -22.90
CA TYR A 568 13.85 -7.85 -23.87
C TYR A 568 15.18 -8.04 -23.14
N SER A 569 16.23 -8.40 -23.87
CA SER A 569 17.62 -8.44 -23.35
C SER A 569 18.39 -7.18 -23.74
N PRO A 570 18.93 -6.43 -22.76
CA PRO A 570 19.82 -5.29 -23.04
C PRO A 570 21.08 -5.67 -23.80
N ARG A 571 21.55 -6.92 -23.69
CA ARG A 571 22.73 -7.43 -24.40
C ARG A 571 22.47 -7.62 -25.89
N LEU A 572 21.24 -8.00 -26.24
CA LEU A 572 20.82 -8.31 -27.61
C LEU A 572 20.12 -7.11 -28.29
N GLY A 573 19.66 -6.14 -27.51
CA GLY A 573 18.91 -4.98 -28.00
C GLY A 573 17.46 -5.31 -28.31
N ASP A 574 16.78 -4.40 -29.02
CA ASP A 574 15.34 -4.46 -29.26
C ASP A 574 14.91 -5.64 -30.15
N SER A 575 15.85 -6.25 -30.89
CA SER A 575 15.60 -7.47 -31.67
C SER A 575 15.22 -8.68 -30.80
N SER A 576 15.56 -8.65 -29.51
CA SER A 576 15.19 -9.67 -28.52
C SER A 576 13.87 -9.37 -27.81
N ALA A 577 13.15 -8.34 -28.23
CA ALA A 577 11.87 -7.98 -27.61
C ALA A 577 10.84 -9.08 -27.81
N PHE A 578 10.22 -9.48 -26.70
CA PHE A 578 9.18 -10.49 -26.65
C PHE A 578 7.93 -9.89 -26.00
N ILE A 579 6.80 -9.96 -26.70
CA ILE A 579 5.52 -9.44 -26.25
C ILE A 579 4.89 -10.45 -25.28
N THR A 580 4.62 -10.03 -24.05
CA THR A 580 3.99 -10.88 -23.01
C THR A 580 2.52 -10.57 -22.82
N ARG A 581 2.03 -9.46 -23.39
CA ARG A 581 0.65 -8.98 -23.27
C ARG A 581 -0.02 -8.97 -24.62
N THR A 582 -0.60 -10.10 -24.98
CA THR A 582 -1.26 -10.31 -26.28
C THR A 582 -2.74 -9.94 -26.27
N VAL A 583 -3.36 -9.84 -25.09
CA VAL A 583 -4.81 -9.60 -24.96
C VAL A 583 -5.06 -8.28 -24.24
N LYS A 584 -5.92 -7.45 -24.84
CA LYS A 584 -6.45 -6.24 -24.21
C LYS A 584 -7.76 -6.57 -23.49
N TRP A 585 -7.89 -6.05 -22.27
CA TRP A 585 -9.05 -6.28 -21.42
C TRP A 585 -9.68 -4.94 -21.05
N ASN A 586 -10.99 -4.83 -21.22
CA ASN A 586 -11.81 -3.69 -20.83
C ASN A 586 -12.64 -4.03 -19.60
N ILE A 587 -12.77 -3.07 -18.68
CA ILE A 587 -13.64 -3.23 -17.52
C ILE A 587 -15.07 -2.97 -17.96
N VAL A 588 -15.95 -3.97 -17.84
CA VAL A 588 -17.37 -3.91 -18.21
C VAL A 588 -18.26 -4.25 -17.02
N PRO A 589 -19.45 -3.65 -16.87
CA PRO A 589 -20.40 -4.05 -15.83
C PRO A 589 -20.78 -5.53 -15.96
N LYS A 590 -20.96 -6.22 -14.83
CA LYS A 590 -21.55 -7.57 -14.84
C LYS A 590 -22.95 -7.54 -15.42
N PHE A 591 -23.32 -8.59 -16.15
CA PHE A 591 -24.70 -8.76 -16.60
C PHE A 591 -25.63 -8.79 -15.39
N SER A 592 -26.55 -7.84 -15.28
CA SER A 592 -27.61 -7.90 -14.28
C SER A 592 -28.54 -9.06 -14.64
N THR A 593 -28.70 -10.04 -13.76
CA THR A 593 -29.82 -11.00 -13.79
C THR A 593 -31.13 -10.33 -13.33
N ALA A 594 -31.39 -9.13 -13.84
CA ALA A 594 -32.66 -8.43 -13.71
C ALA A 594 -33.29 -8.37 -15.09
N SER A 595 -34.41 -9.09 -15.23
CA SER A 595 -35.41 -9.07 -16.29
C SER A 595 -35.32 -7.93 -17.31
N LYS A 596 -35.32 -8.30 -18.60
CA LYS A 596 -35.58 -7.44 -19.76
C LYS A 596 -36.65 -6.38 -19.45
N GLY A 597 -36.22 -5.14 -19.44
CA GLY A 597 -37.06 -3.94 -19.52
C GLY A 597 -36.32 -2.95 -20.43
N GLU A 598 -37.04 -2.42 -21.42
CA GLU A 598 -36.52 -1.64 -22.54
C GLU A 598 -35.84 -0.32 -22.13
N GLY A 599 -34.84 0.10 -22.94
CA GLY A 599 -34.51 1.52 -23.16
C GLY A 599 -33.23 2.06 -22.50
N PHE A 600 -32.16 2.19 -23.28
CA PHE A 600 -31.59 3.46 -23.79
C PHE A 600 -30.10 3.28 -24.11
N ASP A 601 -29.75 3.53 -25.37
CA ASP A 601 -28.37 3.52 -25.89
C ASP A 601 -27.67 4.84 -25.52
N PHE A 602 -26.48 4.76 -24.93
CA PHE A 602 -25.61 5.92 -24.71
C PHE A 602 -24.21 5.60 -25.22
N SER A 603 -23.88 6.24 -26.32
CA SER A 603 -22.56 6.24 -26.95
C SER A 603 -21.56 7.12 -26.18
N GLY A 604 -20.35 6.58 -25.99
CA GLY A 604 -19.08 7.31 -26.02
C GLY A 604 -18.77 8.32 -24.90
N THR A 605 -18.24 7.84 -23.77
CA THR A 605 -17.22 8.54 -22.97
C THR A 605 -16.38 7.50 -22.22
N SER A 606 -15.10 7.76 -21.99
CA SER A 606 -14.21 6.86 -21.24
C SER A 606 -14.44 7.02 -19.74
N TRP A 607 -15.26 6.13 -19.17
CA TRP A 607 -15.66 6.16 -17.76
C TRP A 607 -14.53 5.67 -16.85
N SER A 608 -13.98 6.57 -16.04
CA SER A 608 -13.13 6.21 -14.90
C SER A 608 -13.98 5.62 -13.76
N SER A 609 -13.49 4.56 -13.13
CA SER A 609 -14.16 3.67 -12.18
C SER A 609 -14.40 4.24 -10.77
N VAL A 610 -14.88 5.49 -10.66
CA VAL A 610 -15.42 6.02 -9.38
C VAL A 610 -16.65 6.90 -9.64
N ASN A 611 -17.50 6.53 -10.59
CA ASN A 611 -18.74 7.25 -10.92
C ASN A 611 -19.99 6.39 -10.65
N ASN A 612 -20.99 7.09 -10.11
CA ASN A 612 -22.40 6.73 -9.85
C ASN A 612 -22.71 5.87 -8.62
N CYS A 613 -23.01 6.57 -7.52
CA CYS A 613 -23.97 6.10 -6.53
C CYS A 613 -25.39 6.37 -7.06
N THR A 614 -26.28 5.38 -6.98
CA THR A 614 -27.72 5.61 -7.02
C THR A 614 -28.35 4.95 -5.80
N GLU A 615 -29.06 5.77 -5.03
CA GLU A 615 -30.04 5.51 -3.96
C GLU A 615 -29.68 4.53 -2.82
N ALA A 616 -29.54 5.12 -1.63
CA ALA A 616 -29.47 4.44 -0.35
C ALA A 616 -30.76 3.65 -0.07
N ARG A 617 -30.71 2.32 -0.23
CA ARG A 617 -31.63 1.42 0.48
C ARG A 617 -31.11 1.20 1.90
N ASN A 618 -31.70 1.95 2.82
CA ASN A 618 -31.60 1.74 4.25
C ASN A 618 -32.18 0.36 4.62
N THR A 619 -31.32 -0.63 4.81
CA THR A 619 -31.53 -1.75 5.71
C THR A 619 -30.18 -2.14 6.31
N VAL A 620 -29.75 -1.39 7.32
CA VAL A 620 -28.72 -1.85 8.26
C VAL A 620 -29.45 -2.64 9.34
N SER A 621 -29.51 -3.96 9.20
CA SER A 621 -29.53 -4.85 10.35
C SER A 621 -28.12 -5.40 10.50
N GLN A 622 -27.55 -5.30 11.71
CA GLN A 622 -26.26 -5.82 12.12
C GLN A 622 -25.82 -7.06 11.31
N GLY A 623 -24.97 -6.83 10.30
CA GLY A 623 -24.27 -7.83 9.53
C GLY A 623 -22.78 -7.60 9.75
N SER A 624 -22.20 -8.46 10.58
CA SER A 624 -20.80 -8.46 11.03
C SER A 624 -19.78 -8.34 9.91
N ASP A 625 -18.55 -7.98 10.30
CA ASP A 625 -17.26 -7.93 9.58
C ASP A 625 -16.89 -9.14 8.66
N LEU A 626 -17.83 -10.04 8.36
CA LEU A 626 -17.73 -11.22 7.50
C LEU A 626 -17.05 -10.95 6.15
N TYR A 627 -17.22 -9.76 5.56
CA TYR A 627 -16.68 -9.44 4.22
C TYR A 627 -15.20 -9.09 4.23
N LEU A 628 -14.73 -8.38 5.27
CA LEU A 628 -13.30 -8.18 5.49
C LEU A 628 -12.67 -9.48 6.00
N ASP A 629 -13.40 -10.26 6.79
CA ASP A 629 -12.93 -11.54 7.27
C ASP A 629 -12.86 -12.59 6.17
N GLU A 630 -13.69 -12.60 5.12
CA GLU A 630 -13.46 -13.46 3.94
C GLU A 630 -12.22 -13.05 3.14
N PHE A 631 -11.97 -11.74 2.96
CA PHE A 631 -10.80 -11.23 2.24
C PHE A 631 -9.47 -11.47 2.98
N TYR A 632 -9.50 -11.54 4.32
CA TYR A 632 -8.30 -11.74 5.15
C TYR A 632 -8.20 -13.12 5.83
N TYR A 633 -9.30 -13.80 6.18
CA TYR A 633 -9.33 -14.84 7.23
C TYR A 633 -10.31 -16.04 7.03
N GLY A 634 -11.27 -15.99 6.10
CA GLY A 634 -12.47 -16.83 6.13
C GLY A 634 -12.22 -18.34 6.15
N TRP A 635 -11.25 -18.83 5.37
CA TRP A 635 -10.99 -20.26 5.26
C TRP A 635 -10.34 -20.91 6.49
N HIS A 636 -9.53 -20.15 7.23
CA HIS A 636 -8.69 -20.72 8.28
C HIS A 636 -9.48 -20.90 9.60
N GLN A 637 -10.62 -20.21 9.73
CA GLN A 637 -11.48 -20.23 10.91
C GLN A 637 -12.70 -21.17 10.78
N MET A 638 -12.94 -21.73 9.60
CA MET A 638 -14.01 -22.71 9.36
C MET A 638 -13.72 -24.04 10.07
N SER A 639 -14.73 -24.61 10.70
CA SER A 639 -14.73 -26.00 11.15
C SER A 639 -14.49 -26.95 9.97
N GLU A 640 -14.01 -28.16 10.23
CA GLU A 640 -13.77 -29.15 9.16
C GLU A 640 -15.05 -29.43 8.36
N LYS A 641 -16.22 -29.45 9.04
CA LYS A 641 -17.52 -29.62 8.40
C LYS A 641 -17.87 -28.47 7.45
N GLU A 642 -17.61 -27.23 7.85
CA GLU A 642 -17.81 -26.05 7.01
C GLU A 642 -16.82 -26.01 5.84
N LYS A 643 -15.57 -26.42 6.07
CA LYS A 643 -14.57 -26.56 5.01
C LYS A 643 -15.00 -27.58 3.96
N ILE A 644 -15.46 -28.76 4.39
CA ILE A 644 -15.99 -29.80 3.48
C ILE A 644 -17.18 -29.25 2.69
N GLN A 645 -18.12 -28.55 3.35
CA GLN A 645 -19.26 -27.92 2.68
C GLN A 645 -18.82 -26.89 1.61
N ARG A 646 -17.80 -26.08 1.89
CA ARG A 646 -17.22 -25.12 0.94
C ARG A 646 -16.56 -25.81 -0.26
N VAL A 647 -15.90 -26.95 -0.05
CA VAL A 647 -15.34 -27.77 -1.15
C VAL A 647 -16.47 -28.29 -2.05
N HIS A 648 -17.57 -28.77 -1.47
CA HIS A 648 -18.75 -29.22 -2.21
C HIS A 648 -19.39 -28.08 -3.01
N GLU A 649 -19.58 -26.92 -2.40
CA GLU A 649 -20.09 -25.72 -3.08
C GLU A 649 -19.18 -25.31 -4.24
N SER A 650 -17.86 -25.33 -4.02
CA SER A 650 -16.87 -25.03 -5.05
C SER A 650 -16.86 -26.05 -6.19
N ALA A 651 -17.14 -27.33 -5.92
CA ALA A 651 -17.23 -28.38 -6.93
C ALA A 651 -18.50 -28.24 -7.76
N LYS A 652 -19.63 -27.96 -7.09
CA LYS A 652 -20.93 -27.73 -7.71
C LYS A 652 -20.91 -26.53 -8.66
N LEU A 653 -20.22 -25.45 -8.29
CA LEU A 653 -20.00 -24.28 -9.16
C LEU A 653 -19.23 -24.61 -10.44
N GLN A 654 -18.48 -25.72 -10.45
CA GLN A 654 -17.70 -26.19 -11.60
C GLN A 654 -18.30 -27.45 -12.24
N SER A 655 -19.54 -27.81 -11.88
CA SER A 655 -20.23 -29.00 -12.35
C SER A 655 -19.45 -30.30 -12.11
N LEU A 656 -18.69 -30.38 -11.02
CA LEU A 656 -17.91 -31.55 -10.62
C LEU A 656 -18.63 -32.29 -9.49
N GLU A 657 -18.68 -33.62 -9.57
CA GLU A 657 -19.11 -34.46 -8.44
C GLU A 657 -18.00 -34.51 -7.38
N MET A 658 -18.42 -34.39 -6.11
CA MET A 658 -17.53 -34.36 -4.96
C MET A 658 -18.06 -35.31 -3.89
N SER A 659 -17.18 -36.14 -3.33
CA SER A 659 -17.49 -36.97 -2.16
C SER A 659 -16.79 -36.43 -0.91
N ASP A 660 -17.33 -36.72 0.27
CA ASP A 660 -16.71 -36.29 1.54
C ASP A 660 -15.28 -36.82 1.71
N VAL A 661 -15.00 -38.03 1.20
CA VAL A 661 -13.65 -38.63 1.24
C VAL A 661 -12.68 -37.84 0.36
N LEU A 662 -13.13 -37.45 -0.84
CA LEU A 662 -12.31 -36.65 -1.77
C LEU A 662 -12.12 -35.23 -1.23
N ALA A 663 -13.17 -34.62 -0.66
CA ALA A 663 -13.11 -33.31 -0.03
C ALA A 663 -12.10 -33.28 1.13
N ARG A 664 -12.10 -34.30 2.00
CA ARG A 664 -11.09 -34.43 3.08
C ARG A 664 -9.67 -34.62 2.53
N SER A 665 -9.49 -35.49 1.54
CA SER A 665 -8.19 -35.68 0.86
C SER A 665 -7.65 -34.36 0.29
N LEU A 666 -8.52 -33.55 -0.31
CA LEU A 666 -8.17 -32.23 -0.83
C LEU A 666 -7.81 -31.22 0.29
N LEU A 667 -8.50 -31.27 1.45
CA LEU A 667 -8.20 -30.44 2.62
C LEU A 667 -6.82 -30.74 3.21
N GLU A 668 -6.37 -31.99 3.11
CA GLU A 668 -5.04 -32.45 3.54
C GLU A 668 -3.93 -32.11 2.53
N GLY A 669 -4.25 -31.35 1.48
CA GLY A 669 -3.31 -30.95 0.44
C GLY A 669 -3.19 -31.95 -0.72
N GLY A 670 -4.11 -32.91 -0.80
CA GLY A 670 -4.28 -33.80 -1.94
C GLY A 670 -4.70 -33.06 -3.21
N SER A 671 -4.77 -33.81 -4.31
CA SER A 671 -5.25 -33.32 -5.60
C SER A 671 -6.18 -34.34 -6.23
N MET A 672 -7.15 -33.86 -7.00
CA MET A 672 -8.03 -34.70 -7.80
C MET A 672 -7.79 -34.46 -9.29
N THR A 673 -8.01 -35.48 -10.12
CA THR A 673 -7.88 -35.38 -11.57
C THR A 673 -9.17 -35.88 -12.20
N ILE A 674 -9.78 -35.05 -13.05
CA ILE A 674 -10.97 -35.39 -13.86
C ILE A 674 -10.63 -35.02 -15.30
N ASP A 675 -10.82 -35.96 -16.23
CA ASP A 675 -10.57 -35.78 -17.68
C ASP A 675 -9.19 -35.18 -18.02
N GLY A 676 -8.16 -35.59 -17.27
CA GLY A 676 -6.78 -35.11 -17.44
C GLY A 676 -6.50 -33.71 -16.86
N GLN A 677 -7.52 -33.02 -16.34
CA GLN A 677 -7.39 -31.75 -15.63
C GLN A 677 -7.25 -31.98 -14.13
N ARG A 678 -6.14 -31.50 -13.56
CA ARG A 678 -5.86 -31.60 -12.13
C ARG A 678 -6.45 -30.40 -11.38
N TYR A 679 -7.04 -30.66 -10.22
CA TYR A 679 -7.62 -29.69 -9.32
C TYR A 679 -7.04 -29.86 -7.92
N CYS A 680 -6.74 -28.75 -7.25
CA CYS A 680 -6.42 -28.72 -5.83
C CYS A 680 -7.27 -27.63 -5.16
N LEU A 681 -7.32 -27.65 -3.83
CA LEU A 681 -7.92 -26.55 -3.09
C LEU A 681 -6.99 -25.35 -3.03
N SER A 682 -7.57 -24.18 -3.26
CA SER A 682 -6.93 -22.92 -2.95
C SER A 682 -6.80 -22.78 -1.44
N MET A 683 -5.99 -21.80 -1.01
CA MET A 683 -5.90 -21.42 0.40
C MET A 683 -7.19 -20.84 0.98
N PHE A 684 -8.27 -20.80 0.18
CA PHE A 684 -9.61 -20.38 0.59
C PHE A 684 -10.67 -21.48 0.42
N GLY A 685 -10.27 -22.69 0.04
CA GLY A 685 -11.19 -23.81 -0.14
C GLY A 685 -11.90 -23.90 -1.46
N HIS A 686 -11.46 -23.13 -2.43
CA HIS A 686 -12.00 -23.20 -3.77
C HIS A 686 -11.17 -24.17 -4.60
N LEU A 687 -11.84 -25.11 -5.25
CA LEU A 687 -11.25 -25.92 -6.30
C LEU A 687 -10.75 -24.98 -7.39
N HIS A 688 -9.48 -25.11 -7.73
CA HIS A 688 -8.93 -24.41 -8.87
C HIS A 688 -8.11 -25.39 -9.68
N LYS A 689 -8.11 -25.17 -11.00
CA LYS A 689 -7.30 -25.91 -11.94
C LYS A 689 -5.84 -25.64 -11.65
N VAL A 690 -5.07 -26.69 -11.40
CA VAL A 690 -3.64 -26.58 -11.10
C VAL A 690 -2.87 -27.18 -12.26
N LYS A 691 -1.83 -26.48 -12.72
CA LYS A 691 -0.88 -27.02 -13.69
C LYS A 691 -0.14 -28.22 -13.07
N LYS A 692 0.35 -29.14 -13.90
CA LYS A 692 1.13 -30.31 -13.45
C LYS A 692 2.28 -29.86 -12.52
N THR A 693 2.52 -30.62 -11.46
CA THR A 693 3.57 -30.28 -10.48
C THR A 693 4.95 -30.34 -11.13
N HIS A 694 5.93 -29.56 -10.65
CA HIS A 694 7.31 -29.59 -11.13
C HIS A 694 7.86 -31.02 -11.21
N THR A 695 7.55 -31.86 -10.21
CA THR A 695 7.94 -33.28 -10.17
C THR A 695 7.34 -34.11 -11.30
N GLU A 696 6.09 -33.85 -11.70
CA GLU A 696 5.43 -34.55 -12.81
C GLU A 696 5.93 -34.03 -14.17
N THR A 697 6.19 -32.73 -14.29
CA THR A 697 6.81 -32.14 -15.48
C THR A 697 8.23 -32.67 -15.68
N THR A 698 9.03 -32.76 -14.61
CA THR A 698 10.35 -33.41 -14.64
C THR A 698 10.24 -34.88 -14.99
N LYS A 699 9.31 -35.65 -14.42
CA LYS A 699 9.10 -37.06 -14.77
C LYS A 699 8.69 -37.23 -16.25
N MET A 700 7.84 -36.37 -16.76
CA MET A 700 7.38 -36.40 -18.16
C MET A 700 8.52 -36.00 -19.13
N ILE A 701 9.33 -35.00 -18.77
CA ILE A 701 10.54 -34.61 -19.50
C ILE A 701 11.56 -35.74 -19.50
N MET A 702 11.80 -36.37 -18.35
CA MET A 702 12.73 -37.49 -18.25
C MET A 702 12.24 -38.72 -19.01
N SER A 703 10.93 -39.00 -18.99
CA SER A 703 10.35 -40.09 -19.79
C SER A 703 10.55 -39.83 -21.28
N ARG A 704 10.29 -38.61 -21.76
CA ARG A 704 10.47 -38.22 -23.17
C ARG A 704 11.94 -38.24 -23.59
N LEU A 705 12.86 -37.77 -22.74
CA LEU A 705 14.29 -37.82 -23.01
C LEU A 705 14.79 -39.27 -23.06
N SER A 706 14.29 -40.14 -22.18
CA SER A 706 14.62 -41.56 -22.16
C SER A 706 14.16 -42.25 -23.45
N GLU A 707 12.95 -41.95 -23.91
CA GLU A 707 12.38 -42.49 -25.15
C GLU A 707 13.13 -42.01 -26.40
N LYS A 708 13.51 -40.72 -26.44
CA LYS A 708 14.14 -40.09 -27.60
C LYS A 708 15.63 -40.40 -27.72
N LEU A 709 16.32 -40.60 -26.61
CA LEU A 709 17.75 -40.92 -26.56
C LEU A 709 18.02 -42.42 -26.45
N GLY A 710 17.01 -43.24 -26.16
CA GLY A 710 17.17 -44.68 -25.92
C GLY A 710 17.99 -45.00 -24.67
N VAL A 711 18.08 -44.06 -23.72
CA VAL A 711 18.91 -44.18 -22.51
C VAL A 711 18.00 -44.29 -21.29
N ASP A 712 18.30 -45.23 -20.39
CA ASP A 712 17.58 -45.38 -19.12
C ASP A 712 18.06 -44.32 -18.11
N ILE A 713 17.42 -43.16 -18.16
CA ILE A 713 17.70 -42.02 -17.29
C ILE A 713 17.41 -42.35 -15.82
N SER A 714 16.50 -43.28 -15.54
CA SER A 714 16.22 -43.72 -14.16
C SER A 714 17.37 -44.53 -13.57
N GLY A 715 18.02 -45.35 -14.40
CA GLY A 715 19.27 -46.05 -14.08
C GLY A 715 20.43 -45.08 -13.83
N ILE A 716 20.54 -44.00 -14.59
CA ILE A 716 21.57 -42.96 -14.41
C ILE A 716 21.44 -42.26 -13.05
N PHE A 717 20.23 -41.97 -12.57
CA PHE A 717 20.08 -41.34 -11.25
C PHE A 717 20.37 -42.29 -10.08
N ARG A 718 20.05 -43.59 -10.24
CA ARG A 718 20.25 -44.59 -9.20
C ARG A 718 21.71 -45.03 -9.07
N ASP A 719 22.42 -45.15 -10.20
CA ASP A 719 23.84 -45.48 -10.24
C ASP A 719 24.53 -44.77 -11.42
N PRO A 720 24.85 -43.47 -11.25
CA PRO A 720 25.45 -42.67 -12.32
C PRO A 720 26.76 -43.27 -12.82
N LYS A 721 27.56 -43.84 -11.90
CA LYS A 721 28.91 -44.33 -12.18
C LYS A 721 28.87 -45.69 -12.89
N GLY A 722 28.05 -46.62 -12.43
CA GLY A 722 27.89 -47.94 -13.07
C GLY A 722 27.26 -47.84 -14.45
N HIS A 723 26.30 -46.93 -14.64
CA HIS A 723 25.67 -46.71 -15.95
C HIS A 723 26.68 -46.13 -16.96
N TYR A 724 27.47 -45.12 -16.55
CA TYR A 724 28.51 -44.53 -17.41
C TYR A 724 29.61 -45.53 -17.78
N LEU A 725 30.05 -46.36 -16.83
CA LEU A 725 31.04 -47.43 -17.08
C LEU A 725 30.51 -48.50 -18.06
N THR A 726 29.22 -48.80 -18.01
CA THR A 726 28.57 -49.75 -18.92
C THR A 726 28.45 -49.19 -20.34
N MET A 727 28.12 -47.89 -20.46
CA MET A 727 28.12 -47.17 -21.74
C MET A 727 29.52 -47.13 -22.37
N LEU A 728 30.56 -46.81 -21.58
CA LEU A 728 31.95 -46.81 -22.03
C LEU A 728 32.43 -48.19 -22.50
N ARG A 729 32.01 -49.28 -21.82
CA ARG A 729 32.32 -50.65 -22.27
C ARG A 729 31.66 -51.01 -23.60
N LYS A 730 30.43 -50.56 -23.85
CA LYS A 730 29.73 -50.77 -25.13
C LYS A 730 30.37 -49.99 -26.29
N ILE A 731 30.88 -48.79 -26.02
CA ILE A 731 31.57 -47.96 -27.02
C ILE A 731 32.94 -48.56 -27.38
N ASN A 732 33.65 -49.14 -26.40
CA ASN A 732 34.96 -49.79 -26.62
C ASN A 732 34.87 -51.18 -27.30
N GLN A 733 33.68 -51.65 -27.70
CA GLN A 733 33.46 -52.92 -28.40
C GLN A 733 32.85 -52.72 -29.81
N GLY A 734 33.27 -51.68 -30.54
CA GLY A 734 33.05 -51.54 -31.99
C GLY A 734 34.05 -52.35 -32.83
N PRO A 735 33.74 -52.67 -34.11
CA PRO A 735 34.04 -53.96 -34.74
C PRO A 735 35.52 -54.14 -35.12
N ILE A 736 36.03 -55.34 -34.87
CA ILE A 736 37.25 -55.86 -35.51
C ILE A 736 36.79 -56.88 -36.54
N GLU A 737 36.76 -56.50 -37.82
CA GLU A 737 36.93 -57.45 -38.91
C GLU A 737 38.44 -57.55 -39.20
N VAL A 738 39.05 -58.72 -38.95
CA VAL A 738 40.09 -59.30 -39.82
C VAL A 738 40.06 -60.83 -39.61
N THR A 739 39.60 -61.54 -40.65
CA THR A 739 39.72 -62.99 -40.99
C THR A 739 39.67 -64.04 -39.90
#